data_AF-A0A0N5A471-F1
#
_entry.id   AF-A0A0N5A471-F1
#
_cell.length_a   1.000
_cell.length_b   1.000
_cell.length_c   1.000
_cell.angle_alpha   90.00
_cell.angle_beta   90.00
_cell.angle_gamma   90.00
#
_symmetry.space_group_name_H-M   'P 1'
#
loop_
_entity.id
_entity.type
_entity.pdbx_description
1 polymer ?
#
loop_
_entity_poly.entity_id
_entity_poly.type
_entity_poly.pdbx_seq_one_letter_code
_entity_poly.pdbx_strand_id
1 'polypeptide(L)'
;MDYDALSKDFPKFVEAISLYLSILHSKKIDNSFSKFNYSKDNLVNQNLYAFLQRVFGCQDSSFDTINTSNFEEYLNYIVEFCKQKSNHNTNNDNIMKYLQQIINKIYLQFLNTNRKNNLFNKIKNEISYPSIIAEILMTAVGSPGFTWQASPLVTETELLMCDWIGDSLNIPSCFFNQSSEGNGAFHYTIDECLLLSIICAKSRKISNIQGNVFDEKLIGTIETNIIGRTSYDPLSDCHSYFIKHDPKHNKYLKGYIFGPTNCDYLQILKNSGVRIDILETLSQLSLKNLINTIVNDKSILIFPFIVIFSIDKKIDDSLNILKKLISFCKREDIWIAVNLSNITENLFLDKYEKLNLLLKDVDSIIVEIQNVFLTCEPCTVLWMKNYKEAENSLSITPTYLRHSNQGMIADLRHISFGFSKRPRGIRLWLIISTFGIEGLKNYHKDKNKKNTDIKLIEPLNCNAFSVSATKAFNFIINYWKTIKNEYLPNSNSPPMTIFKILTPRPPEQGNSIDFLLSTYKNLLNHTTHWLHPNFLAYFPCHTHYLCVLGDLFAAAFGYQTNSELCKIETEVIENIGKEMNLDESFWKREKIEYRQWFYGSASEGTFKSVLMARELTIMKFKKLYNLRESNLLDFNILDNLEISLLNHLDEWDPINDSNCMFLYDYLIGYTTMQAHSSVEKAYLLANVRMRKLPVFYDKSILNFTIAPDSIEKALEIDRCNCMVPFIITFPIGSTSTCGIDLPSIYAPVAKEEGMWVHCDSAYLGGFFLLHEYQYLLKGFLYVDSFVINLHKSGGINQDASMLFTSNKYASLKDLNTLGTKPRINRGIKIWFLQKIIGFETIREMQRKQIKCAQLLESLLHSKDYLEVVTKQMGGLVCFKLKYCSNEDNEKVFNIINNIDRRIHITESHTNNIHFMRISINNPQMTEDEINDIFKIICENSEKFLRDKNLNI
;
A
#
# COMPACT_ATOMS: atom_id res chain seq x y z
N MET A 1 17.32 -63.32 17.65
CA MET A 1 16.47 -64.38 18.23
C MET A 1 15.40 -64.66 17.21
N ASP A 2 15.21 -65.92 16.85
CA ASP A 2 14.15 -66.28 15.91
C ASP A 2 12.77 -66.15 16.55
N TYR A 3 11.74 -66.31 15.73
CA TYR A 3 10.34 -66.13 16.10
C TYR A 3 9.93 -67.03 17.28
N ASP A 4 10.46 -68.26 17.37
CA ASP A 4 10.11 -69.20 18.43
C ASP A 4 10.78 -68.84 19.76
N ALA A 5 12.05 -68.41 19.74
CA ALA A 5 12.71 -67.88 20.93
C ALA A 5 12.06 -66.57 21.42
N LEU A 6 11.63 -65.69 20.50
CA LEU A 6 10.93 -64.44 20.82
C LEU A 6 9.52 -64.72 21.39
N SER A 7 8.76 -65.63 20.78
CA SER A 7 7.44 -66.03 21.25
C SER A 7 7.47 -66.70 22.63
N LYS A 8 8.55 -67.42 22.95
CA LYS A 8 8.68 -68.17 24.20
C LYS A 8 9.16 -67.31 25.38
N ASP A 9 10.00 -66.31 25.13
CA ASP A 9 10.63 -65.52 26.20
C ASP A 9 10.14 -64.06 26.29
N PHE A 10 9.50 -63.50 25.27
CA PHE A 10 8.89 -62.15 25.30
C PHE A 10 7.72 -62.01 26.30
N PRO A 11 6.84 -63.03 26.49
CA PRO A 11 5.83 -62.99 27.55
C PRO A 11 6.44 -62.90 28.95
N LYS A 12 7.55 -63.60 29.22
CA LYS A 12 8.27 -63.54 30.51
C LYS A 12 8.92 -62.18 30.76
N PHE A 13 9.35 -61.50 29.69
CA PHE A 13 9.88 -60.13 29.77
C PHE A 13 8.78 -59.11 30.11
N VAL A 14 7.60 -59.24 29.50
CA VAL A 14 6.43 -58.41 29.81
C VAL A 14 5.95 -58.67 31.25
N GLU A 15 5.97 -59.92 31.71
CA GLU A 15 5.58 -60.30 33.07
C GLU A 15 6.57 -59.73 34.12
N ALA A 16 7.88 -59.75 33.86
CA ALA A 16 8.89 -59.15 34.72
C ALA A 16 8.74 -57.62 34.85
N ILE A 17 8.36 -56.93 33.76
CA ILE A 17 8.11 -55.48 33.74
C ILE A 17 6.80 -55.14 34.48
N SER A 18 5.74 -55.93 34.30
CA SER A 18 4.48 -55.77 35.06
C SER A 18 4.66 -56.01 36.56
N LEU A 19 5.48 -57.01 36.95
CA LEU A 19 5.81 -57.26 38.35
C LEU A 19 6.62 -56.10 38.94
N TYR A 20 7.58 -55.55 38.20
CA TYR A 20 8.35 -54.37 38.60
C TYR A 20 7.47 -53.12 38.80
N LEU A 21 6.51 -52.88 37.90
CA LEU A 21 5.62 -51.72 37.95
C LEU A 21 4.53 -51.83 39.04
N SER A 22 4.04 -53.03 39.32
CA SER A 22 3.11 -53.28 40.43
C SER A 22 3.75 -53.12 41.81
N ILE A 23 5.03 -53.51 41.95
CA ILE A 23 5.83 -53.23 43.16
C ILE A 23 5.99 -51.71 43.34
N LEU A 24 6.23 -50.95 42.26
CA LEU A 24 6.28 -49.49 42.27
C LEU A 24 4.95 -48.82 42.66
N HIS A 25 3.82 -49.36 42.18
CA HIS A 25 2.48 -48.79 42.42
C HIS A 25 1.96 -49.03 43.85
N SER A 26 2.51 -50.01 44.58
CA SER A 26 2.09 -50.37 45.95
C SER A 26 2.78 -49.55 47.05
N LYS A 27 3.81 -48.76 46.74
CA LYS A 27 4.34 -47.76 47.68
C LYS A 27 3.67 -46.41 47.39
N LYS A 28 2.76 -45.99 48.29
CA LYS A 28 2.30 -44.60 48.36
C LYS A 28 3.52 -43.70 48.52
N ILE A 29 3.96 -43.07 47.43
CA ILE A 29 4.96 -42.02 47.49
C ILE A 29 4.21 -40.71 47.72
N ASP A 30 4.46 -40.13 48.88
CA ASP A 30 3.94 -38.82 49.32
C ASP A 30 4.20 -37.71 48.30
N ASN A 31 3.30 -36.73 48.27
CA ASN A 31 3.30 -35.53 47.44
C ASN A 31 4.41 -34.51 47.79
N SER A 32 5.63 -34.97 48.05
CA SER A 32 6.80 -34.12 48.36
C SER A 32 7.94 -34.23 47.34
N PHE A 33 7.67 -34.69 46.11
CA PHE A 33 8.63 -34.55 45.00
C PHE A 33 8.50 -33.20 44.28
N SER A 34 8.69 -32.12 45.02
CA SER A 34 9.06 -30.85 44.43
C SER A 34 10.56 -30.88 44.11
N LYS A 35 10.90 -30.74 42.81
CA LYS A 35 12.25 -30.72 42.21
C LYS A 35 12.97 -32.07 42.14
N PHE A 36 12.84 -32.75 41.00
CA PHE A 36 13.98 -33.51 40.48
C PHE A 36 15.02 -32.50 39.98
N ASN A 37 16.07 -32.27 40.78
CA ASN A 37 17.26 -31.60 40.27
C ASN A 37 17.92 -32.52 39.24
N TYR A 38 17.99 -32.07 37.99
CA TYR A 38 18.83 -32.71 36.98
C TYR A 38 20.30 -32.57 37.42
N SER A 39 20.85 -33.59 38.06
CA SER A 39 22.30 -33.76 38.11
C SER A 39 22.73 -34.65 36.94
N LYS A 40 23.80 -34.25 36.25
CA LYS A 40 24.43 -35.00 35.15
C LYS A 40 25.03 -36.35 35.62
N ASP A 41 24.97 -36.64 36.91
CA ASP A 41 25.64 -37.77 37.55
C ASP A 41 24.71 -38.99 37.79
N ASN A 42 23.45 -38.95 37.32
CA ASN A 42 22.55 -40.11 37.37
C ASN A 42 22.66 -40.96 36.08
N LEU A 43 23.06 -42.22 36.24
CA LEU A 43 23.26 -43.20 35.17
C LEU A 43 22.01 -43.44 34.29
N VAL A 44 20.80 -43.32 34.86
CA VAL A 44 19.53 -43.46 34.13
C VAL A 44 19.30 -42.27 33.20
N ASN A 45 19.65 -41.06 33.66
CA ASN A 45 19.54 -39.85 32.84
C ASN A 45 20.59 -39.82 31.74
N GLN A 46 21.78 -40.39 31.95
CA GLN A 46 22.81 -40.52 30.91
C GLN A 46 22.40 -41.46 29.79
N ASN A 47 21.77 -42.60 30.10
CA ASN A 47 21.27 -43.54 29.10
C ASN A 47 20.09 -42.98 28.31
N LEU A 48 19.18 -42.25 28.98
CA LEU A 48 18.09 -41.54 28.31
C LEU A 48 18.63 -40.42 27.41
N TYR A 49 19.64 -39.65 27.87
CA TYR A 49 20.32 -38.65 27.05
C TYR A 49 21.02 -39.26 25.83
N ALA A 50 21.72 -40.38 25.99
CA ALA A 50 22.42 -41.07 24.91
C ALA A 50 21.43 -41.64 23.88
N PHE A 51 20.29 -42.16 24.33
CA PHE A 51 19.19 -42.58 23.46
C PHE A 51 18.61 -41.39 22.68
N LEU A 52 18.38 -40.27 23.36
CA LEU A 52 17.82 -39.07 22.73
C LEU A 52 18.80 -38.41 21.74
N GLN A 53 20.09 -38.34 22.07
CA GLN A 53 21.15 -37.87 21.17
C GLN A 53 21.31 -38.75 19.93
N ARG A 54 21.33 -40.09 20.09
CA ARG A 54 21.52 -41.01 18.97
C ARG A 54 20.30 -41.12 18.05
N VAL A 55 19.09 -41.07 18.59
CA VAL A 55 17.85 -41.29 17.82
C VAL A 55 17.30 -39.98 17.24
N PHE A 56 17.49 -38.84 17.94
CA PHE A 56 16.92 -37.54 17.54
C PHE A 56 17.97 -36.47 17.15
N GLY A 57 19.28 -36.69 17.37
CA GLY A 57 20.34 -35.79 16.89
C GLY A 57 20.48 -34.44 17.62
N CYS A 58 19.87 -34.27 18.79
CA CYS A 58 19.86 -33.01 19.54
C CYS A 58 21.21 -32.72 20.24
N GLN A 59 21.67 -31.46 20.24
CA GLN A 59 22.82 -31.01 21.06
C GLN A 59 22.38 -30.55 22.46
N ASP A 60 23.30 -30.60 23.43
CA ASP A 60 23.10 -30.52 24.89
C ASP A 60 22.22 -29.36 25.42
N SER A 61 22.03 -28.26 24.67
CA SER A 61 21.36 -27.05 25.17
C SER A 61 19.82 -27.05 25.08
N SER A 62 19.19 -28.12 24.58
CA SER A 62 17.74 -28.12 24.27
C SER A 62 16.84 -28.80 25.31
N PHE A 63 17.34 -29.22 26.46
CA PHE A 63 16.60 -30.09 27.40
C PHE A 63 16.09 -29.43 28.68
N ASP A 64 16.48 -28.20 29.01
CA ASP A 64 16.10 -27.55 30.27
C ASP A 64 14.60 -27.19 30.38
N THR A 65 13.77 -27.52 29.38
CA THR A 65 12.35 -27.13 29.33
C THR A 65 11.40 -28.24 28.86
N ILE A 66 11.71 -29.51 29.13
CA ILE A 66 10.70 -30.58 29.00
C ILE A 66 9.84 -30.61 30.27
N ASN A 67 8.61 -30.11 30.18
CA ASN A 67 7.62 -30.20 31.24
C ASN A 67 7.14 -31.66 31.35
N THR A 68 7.46 -32.34 32.45
CA THR A 68 7.31 -33.79 32.64
C THR A 68 5.86 -34.28 32.60
N SER A 69 4.89 -33.43 32.93
CA SER A 69 3.46 -33.78 32.96
C SER A 69 2.91 -34.22 31.59
N ASN A 70 3.42 -33.65 30.50
CA ASN A 70 2.93 -33.99 29.17
C ASN A 70 3.56 -35.30 28.65
N PHE A 71 4.77 -35.64 29.11
CA PHE A 71 5.51 -36.84 28.64
C PHE A 71 4.87 -38.16 29.11
N GLU A 72 4.29 -38.19 30.31
CA GLU A 72 3.53 -39.35 30.82
C GLU A 72 2.20 -39.55 30.06
N GLU A 73 1.52 -38.46 29.70
CA GLU A 73 0.29 -38.51 28.92
C GLU A 73 0.53 -39.08 27.51
N TYR A 74 1.69 -38.74 26.91
CA TYR A 74 2.10 -39.26 25.60
C TYR A 74 2.52 -40.74 25.63
N LEU A 75 3.18 -41.19 26.70
CA LEU A 75 3.49 -42.61 26.90
C LEU A 75 2.21 -43.44 27.07
N ASN A 76 1.23 -42.94 27.83
CA ASN A 76 -0.07 -43.58 27.97
C ASN A 76 -0.84 -43.65 26.64
N TYR A 77 -0.75 -42.62 25.79
CA TYR A 77 -1.42 -42.59 24.48
C TYR A 77 -0.79 -43.57 23.46
N ILE A 78 0.55 -43.68 23.44
CA ILE A 78 1.27 -44.65 22.60
C ILE A 78 0.93 -46.09 23.05
N VAL A 79 0.81 -46.32 24.36
CA VAL A 79 0.43 -47.62 24.94
C VAL A 79 -1.02 -47.98 24.62
N GLU A 80 -1.97 -47.06 24.74
CA GLU A 80 -3.38 -47.25 24.37
C GLU A 80 -3.55 -47.56 22.86
N PHE A 81 -2.83 -46.85 21.99
CA PHE A 81 -2.94 -47.04 20.54
C PHE A 81 -2.33 -48.37 20.06
N CYS A 82 -1.20 -48.79 20.65
CA CYS A 82 -0.60 -50.09 20.37
C CYS A 82 -1.47 -51.26 20.85
N LYS A 83 -2.24 -51.08 21.93
CA LYS A 83 -3.25 -52.05 22.40
C LYS A 83 -4.42 -52.23 21.42
N GLN A 84 -4.79 -51.19 20.67
CA GLN A 84 -5.95 -51.22 19.76
C GLN A 84 -5.67 -51.85 18.38
N LYS A 85 -4.40 -51.95 17.94
CA LYS A 85 -4.01 -52.43 16.60
C LYS A 85 -3.28 -53.77 16.58
N SER A 86 -3.27 -54.50 17.70
CA SER A 86 -2.59 -55.78 17.88
C SER A 86 -3.11 -56.96 17.04
N ASN A 87 -4.08 -56.76 16.14
CA ASN A 87 -4.65 -57.83 15.30
C ASN A 87 -4.24 -57.80 13.81
N HIS A 88 -3.30 -56.96 13.37
CA HIS A 88 -2.80 -57.00 11.99
C HIS A 88 -1.29 -57.27 11.91
N ASN A 89 -0.94 -58.40 11.32
CA ASN A 89 0.43 -58.81 10.97
C ASN A 89 1.05 -57.81 9.98
N THR A 90 2.07 -57.07 10.43
CA THR A 90 2.97 -56.31 9.55
C THR A 90 4.41 -56.51 10.00
N ASN A 91 5.31 -56.77 9.04
CA ASN A 91 6.76 -56.98 9.25
C ASN A 91 7.44 -55.90 10.10
N ASN A 92 8.47 -56.27 10.86
CA ASN A 92 9.20 -55.39 11.80
C ASN A 92 9.89 -54.16 11.16
N ASP A 93 10.38 -54.25 9.91
CA ASP A 93 10.91 -53.07 9.19
C ASP A 93 9.80 -52.06 8.83
N ASN A 94 8.55 -52.55 8.66
CA ASN A 94 7.39 -51.68 8.48
C ASN A 94 6.95 -51.07 9.81
N ILE A 95 7.08 -51.75 10.95
CA ILE A 95 6.73 -51.24 12.28
C ILE A 95 7.72 -50.14 12.72
N MET A 96 9.03 -50.30 12.50
CA MET A 96 10.00 -49.25 12.80
C MET A 96 9.85 -48.04 11.87
N LYS A 97 9.59 -48.25 10.57
CA LYS A 97 9.18 -47.16 9.67
C LYS A 97 7.87 -46.49 10.10
N TYR A 98 6.89 -47.25 10.58
CA TYR A 98 5.60 -46.71 11.06
C TYR A 98 5.73 -45.96 12.38
N LEU A 99 6.51 -46.47 13.34
CA LEU A 99 6.83 -45.79 14.59
C LEU A 99 7.63 -44.52 14.30
N GLN A 100 8.59 -44.57 13.38
CA GLN A 100 9.33 -43.37 12.97
C GLN A 100 8.44 -42.37 12.23
N GLN A 101 7.44 -42.81 11.45
CA GLN A 101 6.42 -41.94 10.84
C GLN A 101 5.44 -41.37 11.88
N ILE A 102 4.99 -42.14 12.86
CA ILE A 102 4.09 -41.71 13.94
C ILE A 102 4.84 -40.77 14.90
N ILE A 103 6.08 -41.09 15.25
CA ILE A 103 6.96 -40.24 16.07
C ILE A 103 7.33 -38.98 15.29
N ASN A 104 7.59 -39.03 13.97
CA ASN A 104 7.69 -37.81 13.16
C ASN A 104 6.36 -37.06 13.13
N LYS A 105 5.21 -37.72 13.10
CA LYS A 105 3.89 -37.07 13.09
C LYS A 105 3.57 -36.45 14.45
N ILE A 106 4.00 -37.06 15.55
CA ILE A 106 3.88 -36.59 16.94
C ILE A 106 4.92 -35.51 17.23
N TYR A 107 6.15 -35.62 16.74
CA TYR A 107 7.20 -34.60 16.80
C TYR A 107 6.86 -33.41 15.92
N LEU A 108 6.30 -33.62 14.72
CA LEU A 108 5.67 -32.59 13.91
C LEU A 108 4.41 -32.06 14.58
N GLN A 109 3.60 -32.86 15.27
CA GLN A 109 2.47 -32.37 16.06
C GLN A 109 2.92 -31.60 17.30
N PHE A 110 4.08 -31.91 17.88
CA PHE A 110 4.67 -31.27 19.07
C PHE A 110 5.39 -29.98 18.70
N LEU A 111 6.19 -30.01 17.63
CA LEU A 111 6.64 -28.81 16.96
C LEU A 111 5.44 -28.02 16.48
N ASN A 112 4.38 -28.64 15.98
CA ASN A 112 3.16 -27.93 15.62
C ASN A 112 2.35 -27.50 16.83
N THR A 113 2.36 -28.11 18.01
CA THR A 113 1.59 -27.63 19.17
C THR A 113 2.37 -26.58 19.93
N ASN A 114 3.70 -26.69 20.06
CA ASN A 114 4.55 -25.60 20.52
C ASN A 114 4.61 -24.45 19.49
N ARG A 115 4.68 -24.73 18.18
CA ARG A 115 4.53 -23.68 17.15
C ARG A 115 3.10 -23.16 17.07
N LYS A 116 2.05 -23.96 17.27
CA LYS A 116 0.64 -23.49 17.30
C LYS A 116 0.39 -22.69 18.56
N ASN A 117 0.93 -23.06 19.71
CA ASN A 117 0.82 -22.30 20.95
C ASN A 117 1.64 -21.01 20.84
N ASN A 118 2.85 -21.06 20.28
CA ASN A 118 3.65 -19.86 20.03
C ASN A 118 3.02 -18.96 18.96
N LEU A 119 2.46 -19.53 17.88
CA LEU A 119 1.77 -18.81 16.82
C LEU A 119 0.46 -18.22 17.35
N PHE A 120 -0.34 -18.98 18.10
CA PHE A 120 -1.57 -18.50 18.71
C PHE A 120 -1.30 -17.41 19.74
N ASN A 121 -0.29 -17.59 20.60
CA ASN A 121 0.15 -16.55 21.55
C ASN A 121 0.67 -15.32 20.81
N LYS A 122 1.39 -15.49 19.69
CA LYS A 122 1.85 -14.40 18.83
C LYS A 122 0.67 -13.66 18.19
N ILE A 123 -0.27 -14.36 17.56
CA ILE A 123 -1.50 -13.79 16.96
C ILE A 123 -2.30 -13.03 18.01
N LYS A 124 -2.50 -13.62 19.19
CA LYS A 124 -3.24 -12.99 20.30
C LYS A 124 -2.61 -11.65 20.74
N ASN A 125 -1.30 -11.49 20.55
CA ASN A 125 -0.55 -10.30 20.89
C ASN A 125 -0.41 -9.30 19.72
N GLU A 126 -0.91 -9.61 18.53
CA GLU A 126 -0.73 -8.80 17.31
C GLU A 126 -2.05 -8.30 16.72
N ILE A 127 -3.15 -9.07 16.85
CA ILE A 127 -4.43 -8.76 16.21
C ILE A 127 -5.61 -8.93 17.16
N SER A 128 -6.75 -8.34 16.80
CA SER A 128 -7.98 -8.42 17.59
C SER A 128 -9.24 -8.62 16.74
N TYR A 129 -10.29 -9.18 17.35
CA TYR A 129 -11.56 -9.42 16.70
C TYR A 129 -12.23 -8.12 16.24
N PRO A 130 -12.20 -6.97 16.97
CA PRO A 130 -12.77 -5.72 16.45
C PRO A 130 -12.02 -5.25 15.21
N SER A 131 -10.72 -5.52 15.09
CA SER A 131 -9.97 -5.24 13.88
C SER A 131 -10.51 -5.98 12.66
N ILE A 132 -10.90 -7.25 12.85
CA ILE A 132 -11.52 -8.10 11.82
C ILE A 132 -12.96 -7.63 11.53
N ILE A 133 -13.75 -7.26 12.55
CA ILE A 133 -15.11 -6.73 12.36
C ILE A 133 -15.11 -5.42 11.58
N ALA A 134 -14.14 -4.54 11.83
CA ALA A 134 -14.01 -3.29 11.11
C ALA A 134 -13.89 -3.50 9.60
N GLU A 135 -13.31 -4.63 9.17
CA GLU A 135 -13.17 -4.95 7.77
C GLU A 135 -14.52 -5.06 7.04
N ILE A 136 -15.52 -5.61 7.74
CA ILE A 136 -16.89 -5.73 7.22
C ILE A 136 -17.45 -4.33 6.93
N LEU A 137 -17.30 -3.39 7.88
CA LEU A 137 -17.84 -2.04 7.77
C LEU A 137 -17.08 -1.20 6.72
N MET A 138 -15.74 -1.24 6.76
CA MET A 138 -14.88 -0.52 5.82
C MET A 138 -15.13 -0.93 4.38
N THR A 139 -15.20 -2.24 4.14
CA THR A 139 -15.42 -2.81 2.81
C THR A 139 -16.83 -2.54 2.30
N ALA A 140 -17.82 -2.52 3.20
CA ALA A 140 -19.20 -2.30 2.84
C ALA A 140 -19.49 -0.87 2.35
N VAL A 141 -18.70 0.12 2.77
CA VAL A 141 -18.86 1.51 2.30
C VAL A 141 -18.15 1.73 0.95
N GLY A 142 -17.19 0.88 0.58
CA GLY A 142 -16.56 0.89 -0.74
C GLY A 142 -15.93 2.23 -1.13
N SER A 143 -15.59 3.07 -0.16
CA SER A 143 -15.21 4.46 -0.41
C SER A 143 -13.68 4.66 -0.32
N PRO A 144 -13.02 5.13 -1.38
CA PRO A 144 -11.63 5.55 -1.33
C PRO A 144 -11.44 6.87 -0.57
N GLY A 145 -10.38 6.95 0.25
CA GLY A 145 -9.95 8.20 0.88
C GLY A 145 -8.81 8.86 0.10
N PHE A 146 -9.13 9.81 -0.79
CA PHE A 146 -8.12 10.61 -1.50
C PHE A 146 -8.30 12.12 -1.31
N THR A 147 -9.53 12.60 -1.52
CA THR A 147 -9.96 13.95 -1.14
C THR A 147 -11.01 13.86 -0.04
N TRP A 148 -11.20 14.95 0.70
CA TRP A 148 -12.32 15.03 1.63
C TRP A 148 -13.67 14.83 0.92
N GLN A 149 -13.88 15.44 -0.26
CA GLN A 149 -15.14 15.30 -1.01
C GLN A 149 -15.42 13.85 -1.46
N ALA A 150 -14.37 13.10 -1.80
CA ALA A 150 -14.50 11.70 -2.17
C ALA A 150 -15.03 10.87 -1.01
N SER A 151 -14.58 11.11 0.22
CA SER A 151 -15.14 10.44 1.38
C SER A 151 -14.84 11.20 2.68
N PRO A 152 -15.78 12.06 3.16
CA PRO A 152 -15.63 12.75 4.43
C PRO A 152 -15.41 11.78 5.60
N LEU A 153 -16.09 10.63 5.59
CA LEU A 153 -15.93 9.58 6.59
C LEU A 153 -14.52 9.03 6.67
N VAL A 154 -13.91 8.70 5.54
CA VAL A 154 -12.56 8.13 5.52
C VAL A 154 -11.55 9.18 5.98
N THR A 155 -11.65 10.40 5.45
CA THR A 155 -10.72 11.48 5.76
C THR A 155 -10.81 11.88 7.23
N GLU A 156 -11.97 12.31 7.72
CA GLU A 156 -12.10 12.82 9.09
C GLU A 156 -11.84 11.76 10.16
N THR A 157 -12.23 10.51 9.93
CA THR A 157 -11.95 9.43 10.90
C THR A 157 -10.46 9.12 10.92
N GLU A 158 -9.75 9.13 9.78
CA GLU A 158 -8.29 8.95 9.78
C GLU A 158 -7.59 10.05 10.57
N LEU A 159 -7.93 11.32 10.31
CA LEU A 159 -7.32 12.45 11.01
C LEU A 159 -7.60 12.42 12.53
N LEU A 160 -8.85 12.15 12.94
CA LEU A 160 -9.20 12.06 14.36
C LEU A 160 -8.51 10.88 15.05
N MET A 161 -8.38 9.72 14.38
CA MET A 161 -7.69 8.57 14.97
C MET A 161 -6.18 8.83 15.12
N CYS A 162 -5.56 9.57 14.22
CA CYS A 162 -4.19 10.04 14.40
C CYS A 162 -4.06 10.92 15.66
N ASP A 163 -5.03 11.78 15.94
CA ASP A 163 -5.05 12.58 17.18
C ASP A 163 -5.27 11.72 18.43
N TRP A 164 -6.22 10.76 18.40
CA TRP A 164 -6.47 9.84 19.52
C TRP A 164 -5.24 9.01 19.89
N ILE A 165 -4.55 8.49 18.88
CA ILE A 165 -3.31 7.74 19.07
C ILE A 165 -2.20 8.66 19.59
N GLY A 166 -2.09 9.87 19.02
CA GLY A 166 -1.14 10.87 19.48
C GLY A 166 -1.33 11.20 20.97
N ASP A 167 -2.55 11.46 21.40
CA ASP A 167 -2.90 11.72 22.81
C ASP A 167 -2.57 10.52 23.71
N SER A 168 -2.87 9.31 23.23
CA SER A 168 -2.59 8.06 23.94
C SER A 168 -1.10 7.80 24.14
N LEU A 169 -0.27 8.21 23.18
CA LEU A 169 1.19 8.07 23.20
C LEU A 169 1.93 9.30 23.75
N ASN A 170 1.19 10.30 24.24
CA ASN A 170 1.75 11.57 24.74
C ASN A 170 2.57 12.32 23.66
N ILE A 171 2.12 12.30 22.41
CA ILE A 171 2.64 13.16 21.33
C ILE A 171 2.15 14.59 21.57
N PRO A 172 2.96 15.63 21.32
CA PRO A 172 2.54 17.01 21.53
C PRO A 172 1.37 17.41 20.62
N SER A 173 0.44 18.21 21.15
CA SER A 173 -0.73 18.66 20.39
C SER A 173 -0.42 19.56 19.19
N CYS A 174 0.80 20.07 19.07
CA CYS A 174 1.26 20.78 17.86
C CYS A 174 1.42 19.88 16.63
N PHE A 175 1.17 18.58 16.77
CA PHE A 175 1.10 17.61 15.67
C PHE A 175 -0.35 17.18 15.36
N PHE A 176 -1.31 17.64 16.17
CA PHE A 176 -2.71 17.20 16.06
C PHE A 176 -3.48 18.10 15.12
N ASN A 177 -4.35 17.48 14.33
CA ASN A 177 -5.25 18.15 13.39
C ASN A 177 -6.20 19.13 14.13
N GLN A 178 -6.58 18.80 15.36
CA GLN A 178 -7.46 19.64 16.18
C GLN A 178 -6.86 20.92 16.73
N SER A 179 -5.55 20.96 16.94
CA SER A 179 -4.93 21.91 17.88
C SER A 179 -3.93 22.86 17.23
N SER A 180 -3.55 22.63 15.98
CA SER A 180 -2.45 23.33 15.33
C SER A 180 -2.45 23.14 13.81
N GLU A 181 -1.42 23.64 13.14
CA GLU A 181 -1.12 23.36 11.71
C GLU A 181 -0.63 21.91 11.48
N GLY A 182 -0.41 21.15 12.55
CA GLY A 182 0.04 19.76 12.48
C GLY A 182 -1.03 18.81 11.98
N ASN A 183 -0.60 17.71 11.36
CA ASN A 183 -1.50 16.67 10.90
C ASN A 183 -0.83 15.31 10.85
N GLY A 184 -1.63 14.24 10.91
CA GLY A 184 -1.16 12.86 10.86
C GLY A 184 -1.91 12.02 9.84
N ALA A 185 -1.26 10.97 9.34
CA ALA A 185 -1.90 10.02 8.44
C ALA A 185 -1.36 8.59 8.61
N PHE A 186 -2.17 7.59 8.23
CA PHE A 186 -1.78 6.18 8.32
C PHE A 186 -1.07 5.69 7.06
N HIS A 187 -0.07 4.84 7.27
CA HIS A 187 0.79 4.24 6.25
C HIS A 187 0.95 2.75 6.52
N TYR A 188 1.40 1.99 5.52
CA TYR A 188 1.61 0.56 5.66
C TYR A 188 2.94 0.23 6.31
N THR A 189 3.96 1.07 6.10
CA THR A 189 5.33 0.78 6.53
C THR A 189 6.04 2.04 7.01
N ILE A 190 7.08 1.83 7.85
CA ILE A 190 7.98 2.89 8.28
C ILE A 190 8.74 3.49 7.07
N ASP A 191 9.11 2.65 6.10
CA ASP A 191 9.85 3.05 4.89
C ASP A 191 9.07 4.12 4.09
N GLU A 192 7.75 3.96 3.97
CA GLU A 192 6.86 4.97 3.38
C GLU A 192 6.92 6.29 4.17
N CYS A 193 6.72 6.25 5.49
CA CYS A 193 6.74 7.45 6.32
C CYS A 193 8.08 8.22 6.22
N LEU A 194 9.20 7.49 6.27
CA LEU A 194 10.55 8.07 6.17
C LEU A 194 10.79 8.74 4.82
N LEU A 195 10.39 8.08 3.73
CA LEU A 195 10.52 8.64 2.39
C LEU A 195 9.70 9.94 2.24
N LEU A 196 8.49 10.01 2.82
CA LEU A 196 7.71 11.27 2.83
C LEU A 196 8.40 12.38 3.62
N SER A 197 8.96 12.08 4.80
CA SER A 197 9.75 13.06 5.57
C SER A 197 10.95 13.57 4.78
N ILE A 198 11.66 12.68 4.06
CA ILE A 198 12.80 13.05 3.20
C ILE A 198 12.36 14.00 2.08
N ILE A 199 11.24 13.70 1.40
CA ILE A 199 10.73 14.53 0.29
C ILE A 199 10.34 15.92 0.80
N CYS A 200 9.66 16.01 1.95
CA CYS A 200 9.28 17.31 2.54
C CYS A 200 10.51 18.12 2.94
N ALA A 201 11.48 17.50 3.62
CA ALA A 201 12.73 18.14 4.02
C ALA A 201 13.54 18.63 2.83
N LYS A 202 13.61 17.82 1.75
CA LYS A 202 14.25 18.20 0.50
C LYS A 202 13.58 19.43 -0.10
N SER A 203 12.25 19.43 -0.21
CA SER A 203 11.50 20.54 -0.80
C SER A 203 11.71 21.85 -0.04
N ARG A 204 11.69 21.81 1.30
CA ARG A 204 12.04 22.94 2.17
C ARG A 204 13.45 23.45 1.84
N LYS A 205 14.45 22.55 1.77
CA LYS A 205 15.84 22.95 1.55
C LYS A 205 16.07 23.54 0.16
N ILE A 206 15.49 22.96 -0.88
CA ILE A 206 15.57 23.50 -2.25
C ILE A 206 14.97 24.89 -2.31
N SER A 207 13.81 25.11 -1.68
CA SER A 207 13.16 26.42 -1.64
C SER A 207 14.07 27.50 -1.00
N ASN A 208 14.89 27.11 -0.02
CA ASN A 208 15.86 28.00 0.62
C ASN A 208 17.11 28.28 -0.25
N ILE A 209 17.46 27.39 -1.19
CA ILE A 209 18.65 27.49 -2.06
C ILE A 209 18.34 28.14 -3.42
N GLN A 210 17.10 28.03 -3.90
CA GLN A 210 16.68 28.42 -5.26
C GLN A 210 16.96 29.87 -5.67
N GLY A 211 17.27 30.77 -4.74
CA GLY A 211 17.72 32.13 -5.04
C GLY A 211 19.06 32.24 -5.78
N ASN A 212 19.81 31.15 -6.00
CA ASN A 212 21.21 31.20 -6.46
C ASN A 212 21.55 30.36 -7.72
N VAL A 213 20.62 29.66 -8.37
CA VAL A 213 20.96 28.74 -9.49
C VAL A 213 19.98 28.86 -10.67
N PHE A 214 20.36 29.63 -11.69
CA PHE A 214 19.71 29.62 -13.00
C PHE A 214 19.98 28.28 -13.72
N ASP A 215 18.95 27.69 -14.34
CA ASP A 215 19.11 26.54 -15.24
C ASP A 215 19.27 27.09 -16.67
N GLU A 216 20.49 27.06 -17.20
CA GLU A 216 20.80 27.46 -18.59
C GLU A 216 20.54 26.33 -19.60
N LYS A 217 20.20 25.10 -19.15
CA LYS A 217 20.21 23.89 -20.01
C LYS A 217 18.94 23.65 -20.84
N LEU A 218 18.05 24.64 -21.01
CA LEU A 218 16.82 24.51 -21.82
C LEU A 218 16.49 25.80 -22.60
N ILE A 219 17.50 26.40 -23.25
CA ILE A 219 17.32 27.61 -24.05
C ILE A 219 17.21 27.25 -25.54
N GLY A 220 15.99 27.21 -26.05
CA GLY A 220 15.69 27.15 -27.47
C GLY A 220 14.24 27.53 -27.73
N THR A 221 13.96 28.29 -28.79
CA THR A 221 12.59 28.54 -29.26
C THR A 221 12.00 27.25 -29.80
N ILE A 222 11.16 26.61 -28.98
CA ILE A 222 10.55 25.32 -29.25
C ILE A 222 9.10 25.50 -29.72
N GLU A 223 8.69 24.79 -30.77
CA GLU A 223 7.27 24.64 -31.14
C GLU A 223 6.55 23.75 -30.11
N THR A 224 6.18 24.33 -28.97
CA THR A 224 5.60 23.59 -27.82
C THR A 224 4.28 22.89 -28.14
N ASN A 225 3.59 23.31 -29.19
CA ASN A 225 2.33 22.71 -29.63
C ASN A 225 2.51 21.32 -30.26
N ILE A 226 3.72 20.99 -30.72
CA ILE A 226 4.01 19.72 -31.38
C ILE A 226 4.71 18.75 -30.44
N ILE A 227 5.70 19.23 -29.67
CA ILE A 227 6.53 18.35 -28.83
C ILE A 227 6.14 18.36 -27.35
N GLY A 228 5.19 19.22 -26.97
CA GLY A 228 4.78 19.37 -25.57
C GLY A 228 5.79 20.10 -24.71
N ARG A 229 5.50 20.19 -23.40
CA ARG A 229 6.31 20.94 -22.42
C ARG A 229 7.01 20.00 -21.45
N THR A 230 8.23 20.38 -21.06
CA THR A 230 8.94 19.69 -19.98
C THR A 230 8.38 20.13 -18.64
N SER A 231 8.64 19.35 -17.59
CA SER A 231 8.23 19.67 -16.23
C SER A 231 8.91 20.91 -15.65
N TYR A 232 9.95 21.44 -16.29
CA TYR A 232 10.67 22.63 -15.86
C TYR A 232 10.45 23.85 -16.77
N ASP A 233 9.67 23.72 -17.85
CA ASP A 233 9.16 24.86 -18.61
C ASP A 233 8.20 25.68 -17.73
N PRO A 234 8.42 26.98 -17.49
CA PRO A 234 7.57 27.83 -16.65
C PRO A 234 6.09 27.88 -17.06
N LEU A 235 5.78 27.57 -18.32
CA LEU A 235 4.41 27.53 -18.84
C LEU A 235 3.80 26.12 -18.76
N SER A 236 4.53 25.12 -18.30
CA SER A 236 4.02 23.75 -18.10
C SER A 236 3.01 23.70 -16.95
N ASP A 237 1.95 22.92 -17.11
CA ASP A 237 0.91 22.74 -16.08
C ASP A 237 1.42 22.04 -14.81
N CYS A 238 2.52 21.31 -14.92
CA CYS A 238 3.18 20.63 -13.82
C CYS A 238 4.40 21.38 -13.25
N HIS A 239 4.77 22.54 -13.81
CA HIS A 239 5.96 23.31 -13.42
C HIS A 239 5.99 23.63 -11.93
N SER A 240 4.87 24.12 -11.40
CA SER A 240 4.73 24.52 -9.99
C SER A 240 4.98 23.37 -9.01
N TYR A 241 4.83 22.13 -9.46
CA TYR A 241 5.07 20.93 -8.65
C TYR A 241 6.53 20.52 -8.71
N PHE A 242 7.10 20.49 -9.93
CA PHE A 242 8.44 19.95 -10.17
C PHE A 242 9.56 20.90 -9.77
N ILE A 243 9.37 22.22 -9.89
CA ILE A 243 10.41 23.19 -9.50
C ILE A 243 10.86 22.96 -8.06
N LYS A 244 9.96 22.54 -7.16
CA LYS A 244 10.23 22.25 -5.74
C LYS A 244 11.11 21.01 -5.49
N HIS A 245 11.30 20.17 -6.51
CA HIS A 245 11.99 18.88 -6.44
C HIS A 245 13.14 18.74 -7.44
N ASP A 246 13.57 19.86 -8.03
CA ASP A 246 14.55 19.91 -9.12
C ASP A 246 15.79 19.03 -8.85
N PRO A 247 16.01 17.96 -9.66
CA PRO A 247 17.10 17.02 -9.51
C PRO A 247 18.48 17.66 -9.44
N LYS A 248 18.69 18.83 -10.07
CA LYS A 248 20.00 19.52 -10.10
C LYS A 248 20.57 19.82 -8.73
N HIS A 249 19.71 19.92 -7.71
CA HIS A 249 20.11 20.16 -6.33
C HIS A 249 20.51 18.87 -5.60
N ASN A 250 20.09 17.68 -6.05
CA ASN A 250 20.23 16.41 -5.33
C ASN A 250 21.69 16.08 -5.00
N LYS A 251 22.62 16.34 -5.94
CA LYS A 251 24.06 16.10 -5.72
C LYS A 251 24.67 16.94 -4.59
N TYR A 252 24.02 18.07 -4.25
CA TYR A 252 24.41 18.93 -3.14
C TYR A 252 23.64 18.62 -1.86
N LEU A 253 22.63 17.75 -1.87
CA LEU A 253 21.83 17.44 -0.68
C LEU A 253 22.33 16.16 0.00
N LYS A 254 22.41 16.19 1.34
CA LYS A 254 22.77 15.02 2.14
C LYS A 254 21.93 14.91 3.41
N GLY A 255 21.38 13.72 3.64
CA GLY A 255 20.64 13.35 4.84
C GLY A 255 21.45 12.43 5.75
N TYR A 256 21.00 12.28 7.01
CA TYR A 256 21.67 11.41 7.98
C TYR A 256 20.65 10.60 8.78
N ILE A 257 20.99 9.36 9.09
CA ILE A 257 20.22 8.49 9.98
C ILE A 257 21.07 8.20 11.20
N PHE A 258 20.50 8.43 12.38
CA PHE A 258 21.21 8.26 13.64
C PHE A 258 20.41 7.41 14.63
N GLY A 259 21.03 6.32 15.06
CA GLY A 259 20.47 5.38 16.02
C GLY A 259 20.09 4.02 15.42
N PRO A 260 19.63 3.07 16.26
CA PRO A 260 19.37 1.70 15.83
C PRO A 260 18.18 1.64 14.91
N THR A 261 18.21 0.64 14.06
CA THR A 261 17.39 0.65 12.88
C THR A 261 16.66 -0.66 12.62
N ASN A 262 15.36 -0.58 12.34
CA ASN A 262 14.51 -1.74 12.02
C ASN A 262 14.02 -1.73 10.56
N CYS A 263 14.65 -0.94 9.68
CA CYS A 263 14.22 -0.72 8.29
C CYS A 263 15.34 -1.05 7.29
N ASP A 264 14.99 -1.23 6.01
CA ASP A 264 15.96 -1.44 4.94
C ASP A 264 16.34 -0.08 4.31
N TYR A 265 17.39 0.55 4.82
CA TYR A 265 17.79 1.89 4.38
C TYR A 265 18.45 1.92 3.01
N LEU A 266 19.08 0.82 2.57
CA LEU A 266 19.59 0.73 1.20
C LEU A 266 18.43 0.90 0.21
N GLN A 267 17.26 0.37 0.57
CA GLN A 267 16.05 0.54 -0.22
C GLN A 267 15.49 1.97 -0.16
N ILE A 268 15.49 2.59 1.03
CA ILE A 268 15.07 4.00 1.20
C ILE A 268 15.98 4.94 0.40
N LEU A 269 17.29 4.71 0.43
CA LEU A 269 18.31 5.43 -0.33
C LEU A 269 17.98 5.43 -1.83
N LYS A 270 17.88 4.23 -2.42
CA LYS A 270 17.52 4.08 -3.84
C LYS A 270 16.18 4.75 -4.12
N ASN A 271 15.14 4.49 -3.33
CA ASN A 271 13.82 5.07 -3.56
C ASN A 271 13.82 6.62 -3.50
N SER A 272 14.60 7.20 -2.59
CA SER A 272 14.61 8.65 -2.31
C SER A 272 15.38 9.50 -3.30
N GLY A 273 16.34 8.92 -4.04
CA GLY A 273 17.15 9.67 -5.02
C GLY A 273 18.02 10.78 -4.41
N VAL A 274 18.41 10.64 -3.14
CA VAL A 274 19.29 11.56 -2.41
C VAL A 274 20.32 10.77 -1.58
N ARG A 275 21.44 11.43 -1.24
CA ARG A 275 22.48 10.83 -0.40
C ARG A 275 22.04 10.79 1.05
N ILE A 276 22.14 9.63 1.70
CA ILE A 276 21.84 9.47 3.12
C ILE A 276 22.93 8.62 3.79
N ASP A 277 23.60 9.17 4.79
CA ASP A 277 24.59 8.44 5.58
C ASP A 277 23.94 7.82 6.82
N ILE A 278 24.37 6.61 7.18
CA ILE A 278 23.82 5.85 8.30
C ILE A 278 24.84 5.75 9.42
N LEU A 279 24.42 6.12 10.63
CA LEU A 279 25.19 6.04 11.87
C LEU A 279 24.37 5.27 12.91
N GLU A 280 24.52 3.94 12.93
CA GLU A 280 23.68 3.06 13.76
C GLU A 280 23.99 3.18 15.27
N THR A 281 25.25 3.45 15.62
CA THR A 281 25.69 3.42 17.03
C THR A 281 25.29 4.69 17.80
N LEU A 282 24.44 4.56 18.81
CA LEU A 282 24.10 5.64 19.74
C LEU A 282 25.18 5.85 20.81
N SER A 283 25.89 6.98 20.75
CA SER A 283 26.82 7.42 21.79
C SER A 283 27.05 8.93 21.71
N GLN A 284 27.59 9.53 22.78
CA GLN A 284 28.03 10.94 22.74
C GLN A 284 29.17 11.17 21.75
N LEU A 285 30.04 10.17 21.55
CA LEU A 285 31.13 10.23 20.58
C LEU A 285 30.59 10.22 19.14
N SER A 286 29.65 9.33 18.82
CA SER A 286 29.02 9.28 17.50
C SER A 286 28.19 10.53 17.19
N LEU A 287 27.54 11.15 18.19
CA LEU A 287 26.92 12.46 18.03
C LEU A 287 27.94 13.54 17.67
N LYS A 288 29.09 13.58 18.34
CA LYS A 288 30.17 14.53 18.04
C LYS A 288 30.70 14.32 16.62
N ASN A 289 30.87 13.06 16.20
CA ASN A 289 31.30 12.71 14.85
C ASN A 289 30.27 13.12 13.80
N LEU A 290 28.98 12.91 14.04
CA LEU A 290 27.90 13.37 13.15
C LEU A 290 27.95 14.89 12.98
N ILE A 291 28.04 15.65 14.08
CA ILE A 291 28.11 17.12 14.03
C ILE A 291 29.34 17.57 13.23
N ASN A 292 30.51 16.98 13.48
CA ASN A 292 31.72 17.29 12.73
C ASN A 292 31.56 16.96 11.23
N THR A 293 30.92 15.84 10.90
CA THR A 293 30.65 15.43 9.52
C THR A 293 29.74 16.44 8.83
N ILE A 294 28.65 16.86 9.47
CA ILE A 294 27.72 17.87 8.95
C ILE A 294 28.44 19.21 8.71
N VAL A 295 29.32 19.62 9.63
CA VAL A 295 30.10 20.86 9.50
C VAL A 295 31.10 20.76 8.35
N ASN A 296 31.75 19.62 8.17
CA ASN A 296 32.68 19.37 7.07
C ASN A 296 31.96 19.29 5.72
N ASP A 297 30.79 18.64 5.65
CA ASP A 297 30.00 18.54 4.42
C ASP A 297 29.62 19.96 3.92
N LYS A 298 29.29 20.88 4.84
CA LYS A 298 29.04 22.29 4.49
C LYS A 298 30.26 23.00 3.90
N SER A 299 31.48 22.69 4.34
CA SER A 299 32.69 23.34 3.82
C SER A 299 33.01 22.94 2.38
N ILE A 300 32.44 21.84 1.89
CA ILE A 300 32.57 21.34 0.50
C ILE A 300 31.27 21.50 -0.31
N LEU A 301 30.41 22.47 0.06
CA LEU A 301 29.15 22.80 -0.64
C LEU A 301 28.11 21.67 -0.67
N ILE A 302 28.15 20.75 0.30
CA ILE A 302 27.05 19.83 0.57
C ILE A 302 26.15 20.48 1.62
N PHE A 303 24.84 20.47 1.36
CA PHE A 303 23.78 21.02 2.20
C PHE A 303 23.05 19.88 2.94
N PRO A 304 23.39 19.68 4.23
CA PRO A 304 22.57 18.90 5.16
C PRO A 304 21.12 19.38 5.16
N PHE A 305 20.17 18.46 4.97
CA PHE A 305 18.74 18.83 4.89
C PHE A 305 17.83 18.05 5.84
N ILE A 306 18.21 16.83 6.25
CA ILE A 306 17.43 16.02 7.19
C ILE A 306 18.34 15.19 8.11
N VAL A 307 17.93 15.05 9.38
CA VAL A 307 18.39 14.00 10.30
C VAL A 307 17.18 13.17 10.75
N ILE A 308 17.26 11.86 10.52
CA ILE A 308 16.31 10.87 11.01
C ILE A 308 16.91 10.26 12.28
N PHE A 309 16.26 10.45 13.42
CA PHE A 309 16.70 9.93 14.71
C PHE A 309 15.79 8.81 15.19
N SER A 310 16.33 7.62 15.44
CA SER A 310 15.59 6.51 16.03
C SER A 310 15.86 6.44 17.53
N ILE A 311 14.79 6.49 18.33
CA ILE A 311 14.90 6.26 19.77
C ILE A 311 15.03 4.77 20.05
N ASP A 312 15.87 4.40 21.02
CA ASP A 312 16.04 3.02 21.49
C ASP A 312 15.46 2.84 22.90
N LYS A 313 15.41 1.58 23.37
CA LYS A 313 14.96 1.17 24.71
C LYS A 313 15.75 1.84 25.83
N LYS A 314 16.99 2.28 25.58
CA LYS A 314 17.75 3.17 26.48
C LYS A 314 17.27 4.62 26.30
N ILE A 315 16.07 4.89 26.81
CA ILE A 315 15.36 6.14 26.55
C ILE A 315 16.15 7.35 27.06
N ASP A 316 16.68 7.34 28.29
CA ASP A 316 17.37 8.51 28.86
C ASP A 316 18.60 8.96 28.07
N ASP A 317 19.42 8.01 27.60
CA ASP A 317 20.55 8.29 26.72
C ASP A 317 20.09 8.92 25.40
N SER A 318 19.03 8.34 24.81
CA SER A 318 18.42 8.82 23.58
C SER A 318 17.86 10.24 23.74
N LEU A 319 17.22 10.55 24.88
CA LEU A 319 16.67 11.89 25.17
C LEU A 319 17.77 12.94 25.30
N ASN A 320 18.89 12.61 25.95
CA ASN A 320 20.02 13.52 26.09
C ASN A 320 20.69 13.81 24.74
N ILE A 321 20.78 12.80 23.87
CA ILE A 321 21.27 12.94 22.50
C ILE A 321 20.31 13.80 21.67
N LEU A 322 19.01 13.48 21.69
CA LEU A 322 17.97 14.19 20.94
C LEU A 322 17.94 15.68 21.29
N LYS A 323 18.04 16.03 22.57
CA LYS A 323 18.10 17.44 23.02
C LYS A 323 19.22 18.22 22.35
N LYS A 324 20.43 17.64 22.28
CA LYS A 324 21.59 18.27 21.63
C LYS A 324 21.40 18.34 20.11
N LEU A 325 20.86 17.28 19.52
CA LEU A 325 20.59 17.20 18.09
C LEU A 325 19.56 18.26 17.65
N ILE A 326 18.49 18.46 18.42
CA ILE A 326 17.48 19.50 18.18
C ILE A 326 18.12 20.88 18.17
N SER A 327 18.89 21.21 19.21
CA SER A 327 19.56 22.51 19.29
C SER A 327 20.49 22.77 18.11
N PHE A 328 21.19 21.73 17.64
CA PHE A 328 22.07 21.82 16.48
C PHE A 328 21.26 21.98 15.19
N CYS A 329 20.35 21.06 14.87
CA CYS A 329 19.60 21.04 13.62
C CYS A 329 18.76 22.31 13.42
N LYS A 330 18.15 22.86 14.49
CA LYS A 330 17.43 24.13 14.42
C LYS A 330 18.32 25.30 14.02
N ARG A 331 19.53 25.39 14.58
CA ARG A 331 20.50 26.45 14.23
C ARG A 331 20.95 26.35 12.78
N GLU A 332 21.07 25.12 12.29
CA GLU A 332 21.58 24.83 10.95
C GLU A 332 20.48 24.74 9.87
N ASP A 333 19.21 24.93 10.23
CA ASP A 333 18.03 24.74 9.38
C ASP A 333 18.02 23.35 8.70
N ILE A 334 18.01 22.32 9.55
CA ILE A 334 17.98 20.90 9.16
C ILE A 334 16.71 20.27 9.74
N TRP A 335 15.96 19.56 8.89
CA TRP A 335 14.75 18.83 9.29
C TRP A 335 15.06 17.72 10.28
N ILE A 336 14.22 17.55 11.30
CA ILE A 336 14.35 16.49 12.30
C ILE A 336 13.14 15.55 12.21
N ALA A 337 13.38 14.32 11.78
CA ALA A 337 12.39 13.25 11.82
C ALA A 337 12.72 12.28 12.98
N VAL A 338 11.76 11.98 13.84
CA VAL A 338 11.97 11.06 14.97
C VAL A 338 11.16 9.77 14.79
N ASN A 339 11.84 8.63 14.78
CA ASN A 339 11.23 7.31 14.77
C ASN A 339 11.14 6.75 16.20
N LEU A 340 9.91 6.47 16.63
CA LEU A 340 9.57 5.99 17.97
C LEU A 340 9.11 4.52 17.98
N SER A 341 9.17 3.83 16.84
CA SER A 341 8.65 2.46 16.66
C SER A 341 9.28 1.44 17.61
N ASN A 342 10.52 1.67 18.09
CA ASN A 342 11.20 0.78 19.04
C ASN A 342 10.64 0.82 20.47
N ILE A 343 9.90 1.89 20.81
CA ILE A 343 9.45 2.16 22.17
C ILE A 343 7.94 2.39 22.26
N THR A 344 7.17 2.03 21.22
CA THR A 344 5.73 2.35 21.16
C THR A 344 4.93 1.76 22.33
N GLU A 345 5.20 0.50 22.71
CA GLU A 345 4.54 -0.11 23.87
C GLU A 345 4.90 0.63 25.16
N ASN A 346 6.16 1.02 25.35
CA ASN A 346 6.61 1.82 26.49
C ASN A 346 5.90 3.18 26.54
N LEU A 347 5.79 3.90 25.41
CA LEU A 347 5.10 5.19 25.33
C LEU A 347 3.60 5.08 25.67
N PHE A 348 2.99 3.97 25.28
CA PHE A 348 1.59 3.72 25.54
C PHE A 348 1.31 3.43 27.02
N LEU A 349 2.20 2.67 27.67
CA LEU A 349 2.10 2.34 29.09
C LEU A 349 2.52 3.51 29.98
N ASP A 350 3.69 4.08 29.70
CA ASP A 350 4.36 5.09 30.51
C ASP A 350 4.47 6.39 29.70
N LYS A 351 3.86 7.47 30.20
CA LYS A 351 3.99 8.79 29.56
C LYS A 351 5.36 9.39 29.89
N TYR A 352 6.22 9.57 28.89
CA TYR A 352 7.52 10.21 29.07
C TYR A 352 7.44 11.73 28.84
N GLU A 353 7.24 12.51 29.91
CA GLU A 353 7.09 13.97 29.83
C GLU A 353 8.29 14.67 29.18
N LYS A 354 9.52 14.25 29.52
CA LYS A 354 10.75 14.82 28.92
C LYS A 354 10.80 14.58 27.41
N LEU A 355 10.32 13.44 26.91
CA LEU A 355 10.23 13.18 25.48
C LEU A 355 9.21 14.12 24.83
N ASN A 356 8.01 14.26 25.40
CA ASN A 356 6.97 15.18 24.89
C ASN A 356 7.51 16.61 24.73
N LEU A 357 8.24 17.12 25.72
CA LEU A 357 8.84 18.45 25.66
C LEU A 357 9.83 18.59 24.50
N LEU A 358 10.67 17.57 24.25
CA LEU A 358 11.62 17.57 23.13
C LEU A 358 10.93 17.43 21.77
N LEU A 359 9.89 16.59 21.67
CA LEU A 359 9.17 16.35 20.43
C LEU A 359 8.46 17.60 19.89
N LYS A 360 8.13 18.59 20.74
CA LYS A 360 7.59 19.88 20.28
C LYS A 360 8.51 20.59 19.30
N ASP A 361 9.79 20.27 19.32
CA ASP A 361 10.85 20.94 18.59
C ASP A 361 11.38 20.16 17.38
N VAL A 362 10.71 19.07 16.99
CA VAL A 362 11.02 18.31 15.77
C VAL A 362 9.98 18.56 14.68
N ASP A 363 10.26 18.16 13.45
CA ASP A 363 9.41 18.44 12.29
C ASP A 363 8.42 17.30 11.98
N SER A 364 8.84 16.04 12.17
CA SER A 364 7.97 14.87 11.94
C SER A 364 8.23 13.71 12.91
N ILE A 365 7.19 12.95 13.21
CA ILE A 365 7.22 11.81 14.15
C ILE A 365 6.63 10.58 13.48
N ILE A 366 7.29 9.43 13.65
CA ILE A 366 6.90 8.15 13.03
C ILE A 366 6.76 7.08 14.11
N VAL A 367 5.63 6.37 14.10
CA VAL A 367 5.34 5.30 15.07
C VAL A 367 4.65 4.12 14.37
N GLU A 368 5.21 2.92 14.48
CA GLU A 368 4.50 1.67 14.17
C GLU A 368 3.55 1.28 15.31
N ILE A 369 2.26 1.11 15.00
CA ILE A 369 1.20 0.98 16.02
C ILE A 369 0.48 -0.36 15.99
N GLN A 370 0.79 -1.23 15.01
CA GLN A 370 0.05 -2.48 14.78
C GLN A 370 -0.10 -3.32 16.04
N ASN A 371 1.00 -3.58 16.76
CA ASN A 371 0.99 -4.48 17.91
C ASN A 371 0.38 -3.86 19.17
N VAL A 372 0.41 -2.53 19.30
CA VAL A 372 -0.14 -1.81 20.47
C VAL A 372 -1.65 -1.63 20.35
N PHE A 373 -2.13 -1.39 19.14
CA PHE A 373 -3.56 -1.22 18.85
C PHE A 373 -4.18 -2.45 18.18
N LEU A 374 -3.45 -3.57 18.14
CA LEU A 374 -3.91 -4.91 17.72
C LEU A 374 -4.62 -4.92 16.36
N THR A 375 -4.01 -4.30 15.34
CA THR A 375 -4.58 -4.21 13.98
C THR A 375 -4.23 -5.43 13.12
N CYS A 376 -5.20 -5.95 12.36
CA CYS A 376 -5.02 -7.11 11.48
C CYS A 376 -4.17 -6.85 10.23
N GLU A 377 -3.74 -5.61 10.01
CA GLU A 377 -2.85 -5.22 8.92
C GLU A 377 -1.74 -4.28 9.45
N PRO A 378 -0.59 -4.20 8.77
CA PRO A 378 0.47 -3.24 9.08
C PRO A 378 -0.06 -1.81 9.13
N CYS A 379 0.25 -1.11 10.22
CA CYS A 379 -0.20 0.25 10.45
C CYS A 379 0.90 1.07 11.13
N THR A 380 1.34 2.12 10.42
CA THR A 380 2.32 3.10 10.88
C THR A 380 1.69 4.48 10.78
N VAL A 381 1.96 5.36 11.74
CA VAL A 381 1.51 6.75 11.71
C VAL A 381 2.69 7.66 11.40
N LEU A 382 2.50 8.61 10.50
CA LEU A 382 3.37 9.76 10.31
C LEU A 382 2.61 11.00 10.80
N TRP A 383 3.17 11.72 11.78
CA TRP A 383 2.74 13.06 12.12
C TRP A 383 3.73 14.09 11.58
N MET A 384 3.19 15.15 11.00
CA MET A 384 3.91 16.33 10.52
C MET A 384 3.52 17.51 11.39
N LYS A 385 4.50 18.25 11.91
CA LYS A 385 4.23 19.44 12.74
C LYS A 385 3.57 20.56 11.94
N ASN A 386 3.90 20.66 10.64
CA ASN A 386 3.29 21.60 9.71
C ASN A 386 2.84 20.84 8.45
N TYR A 387 1.53 20.60 8.33
CA TYR A 387 0.95 19.93 7.18
C TYR A 387 1.15 20.70 5.88
N LYS A 388 1.26 22.04 5.95
CA LYS A 388 1.40 22.86 4.75
C LYS A 388 2.67 22.53 3.98
N GLU A 389 3.71 22.03 4.66
CA GLU A 389 4.93 21.58 4.01
C GLU A 389 4.75 20.29 3.22
N ALA A 390 3.98 19.33 3.75
CA ALA A 390 3.59 18.14 3.01
C ALA A 390 2.70 18.50 1.81
N GLU A 391 1.69 19.36 2.02
CA GLU A 391 0.83 19.86 0.96
C GLU A 391 1.63 20.57 -0.14
N ASN A 392 2.52 21.50 0.23
CA ASN A 392 3.33 22.22 -0.74
C ASN A 392 4.27 21.29 -1.53
N SER A 393 4.76 20.22 -0.90
CA SER A 393 5.68 19.26 -1.51
C SER A 393 4.97 18.25 -2.42
N LEU A 394 3.74 17.84 -2.11
CA LEU A 394 3.08 16.67 -2.71
C LEU A 394 1.75 16.99 -3.42
N SER A 395 1.25 18.23 -3.34
CA SER A 395 -0.01 18.62 -3.97
C SER A 395 0.09 18.60 -5.49
N ILE A 396 -0.76 17.78 -6.11
CA ILE A 396 -1.02 17.73 -7.55
C ILE A 396 -2.54 17.68 -7.71
N THR A 397 -3.13 18.78 -8.18
CA THR A 397 -4.59 18.99 -8.12
C THR A 397 -5.18 19.32 -9.51
N PRO A 398 -5.35 18.31 -10.38
CA PRO A 398 -6.06 18.47 -11.64
C PRO A 398 -7.55 18.78 -11.40
N THR A 399 -8.26 19.26 -12.42
CA THR A 399 -9.64 19.78 -12.28
C THR A 399 -10.61 18.78 -11.66
N TYR A 400 -10.58 17.52 -12.11
CA TYR A 400 -11.45 16.44 -11.59
C TYR A 400 -11.19 16.07 -10.12
N LEU A 401 -10.19 16.68 -9.49
CA LEU A 401 -9.71 16.43 -8.14
C LEU A 401 -9.85 17.65 -7.22
N ARG A 402 -10.37 18.77 -7.73
CA ARG A 402 -10.67 20.00 -6.98
C ARG A 402 -12.01 19.88 -6.27
N HIS A 403 -12.14 20.54 -5.13
CA HIS A 403 -13.42 20.67 -4.42
C HIS A 403 -13.48 21.97 -3.61
N SER A 404 -14.69 22.40 -3.27
CA SER A 404 -14.95 23.68 -2.58
C SER A 404 -14.35 23.76 -1.17
N ASN A 405 -14.15 22.62 -0.50
CA ASN A 405 -13.58 22.55 0.85
C ASN A 405 -12.04 22.48 0.89
N GLN A 406 -11.35 22.71 -0.22
CA GLN A 406 -9.89 22.56 -0.26
C GLN A 406 -9.19 23.61 0.61
N GLY A 407 -8.21 23.17 1.41
CA GLY A 407 -7.52 24.01 2.39
C GLY A 407 -8.25 24.18 3.73
N MET A 408 -9.52 23.77 3.85
CA MET A 408 -10.23 23.74 5.14
C MET A 408 -9.89 22.51 5.98
N ILE A 409 -9.53 21.41 5.31
CA ILE A 409 -9.16 20.13 5.89
C ILE A 409 -8.10 19.48 5.01
N ALA A 410 -7.22 18.70 5.62
CA ALA A 410 -6.17 18.00 4.89
C ALA A 410 -6.76 16.93 3.95
N ASP A 411 -6.32 16.97 2.69
CA ASP A 411 -6.52 15.84 1.78
C ASP A 411 -5.45 14.78 2.05
N LEU A 412 -5.88 13.53 2.23
CA LEU A 412 -4.99 12.40 2.50
C LEU A 412 -3.98 12.17 1.37
N ARG A 413 -4.33 12.49 0.12
CA ARG A 413 -3.43 12.36 -1.04
C ARG A 413 -2.16 13.22 -0.94
N HIS A 414 -2.17 14.28 -0.12
CA HIS A 414 -1.02 15.18 0.08
C HIS A 414 -0.07 14.69 1.18
N ILE A 415 -0.44 13.64 1.92
CA ILE A 415 0.37 13.03 2.98
C ILE A 415 0.42 11.52 2.76
N SER A 416 0.58 11.10 1.51
CA SER A 416 0.63 9.70 1.08
C SER A 416 1.36 9.54 -0.27
N PHE A 417 1.79 8.31 -0.58
CA PHE A 417 2.27 7.97 -1.94
C PHE A 417 1.10 7.76 -2.90
N GLY A 418 0.27 6.77 -2.60
CA GLY A 418 -0.93 6.48 -3.36
C GLY A 418 -1.93 7.63 -3.28
N PHE A 419 -2.63 7.90 -4.39
CA PHE A 419 -3.71 8.89 -4.36
C PHE A 419 -4.85 8.45 -3.44
N SER A 420 -5.16 7.15 -3.39
CA SER A 420 -6.26 6.60 -2.62
C SER A 420 -5.78 5.77 -1.41
N LYS A 421 -6.48 5.91 -0.29
CA LYS A 421 -6.29 5.12 0.94
C LYS A 421 -7.50 4.27 1.29
N ARG A 422 -7.23 3.14 1.96
CA ARG A 422 -8.24 2.28 2.60
C ARG A 422 -8.72 2.94 3.91
N PRO A 423 -9.99 2.76 4.35
CA PRO A 423 -10.57 3.43 5.53
C PRO A 423 -10.03 3.05 6.91
N ARG A 424 -8.70 3.08 7.13
CA ARG A 424 -8.03 2.58 8.35
C ARG A 424 -8.46 3.29 9.63
N GLY A 425 -8.86 4.56 9.55
CA GLY A 425 -9.45 5.28 10.68
C GLY A 425 -10.65 4.56 11.29
N ILE A 426 -11.52 3.95 10.48
CA ILE A 426 -12.69 3.21 10.97
C ILE A 426 -12.25 1.98 11.79
N ARG A 427 -11.18 1.29 11.37
CA ARG A 427 -10.61 0.15 12.09
C ARG A 427 -10.11 0.55 13.48
N LEU A 428 -9.29 1.59 13.54
CA LEU A 428 -8.75 2.06 14.81
C LEU A 428 -9.84 2.62 15.72
N TRP A 429 -10.80 3.35 15.16
CA TRP A 429 -11.98 3.81 15.90
C TRP A 429 -12.74 2.63 16.51
N LEU A 430 -12.99 1.56 15.75
CA LEU A 430 -13.73 0.41 16.25
C LEU A 430 -12.95 -0.34 17.34
N ILE A 431 -11.64 -0.52 17.18
CA ILE A 431 -10.80 -1.20 18.19
C ILE A 431 -10.74 -0.38 19.48
N ILE A 432 -10.36 0.89 19.39
CA ILE A 432 -10.21 1.77 20.55
C ILE A 432 -11.56 1.93 21.25
N SER A 433 -12.66 2.07 20.51
CA SER A 433 -13.98 2.23 21.11
C SER A 433 -14.56 0.95 21.70
N THR A 434 -14.10 -0.24 21.25
CA THR A 434 -14.53 -1.53 21.81
C THR A 434 -13.79 -1.87 23.09
N PHE A 435 -12.48 -1.63 23.15
CA PHE A 435 -11.67 -2.01 24.31
C PHE A 435 -11.46 -0.89 25.32
N GLY A 436 -11.54 0.37 24.89
CA GLY A 436 -11.10 1.52 25.66
C GLY A 436 -9.58 1.57 25.79
N ILE A 437 -9.04 2.77 26.01
CA ILE A 437 -7.60 2.95 26.23
C ILE A 437 -7.14 2.24 27.50
N GLU A 438 -7.95 2.24 28.57
CA GLU A 438 -7.60 1.57 29.82
C GLU A 438 -7.52 0.04 29.64
N GLY A 439 -8.47 -0.55 28.90
CA GLY A 439 -8.48 -1.98 28.59
C GLY A 439 -7.25 -2.42 27.80
N LEU A 440 -6.85 -1.64 26.79
CA LEU A 440 -5.62 -1.88 26.02
C LEU A 440 -4.37 -1.75 26.90
N LYS A 441 -4.28 -0.71 27.74
CA LYS A 441 -3.12 -0.52 28.64
C LYS A 441 -2.98 -1.66 29.63
N ASN A 442 -4.06 -2.04 30.29
CA ASN A 442 -4.06 -3.16 31.24
C ASN A 442 -3.64 -4.46 30.54
N TYR A 443 -4.11 -4.70 29.31
CA TYR A 443 -3.67 -5.85 28.52
C TYR A 443 -2.16 -5.84 28.27
N HIS A 444 -1.56 -4.75 27.78
CA HIS A 444 -0.11 -4.72 27.55
C HIS A 444 0.70 -4.84 28.85
N LYS A 445 0.22 -4.26 29.96
CA LYS A 445 0.87 -4.31 31.26
C LYS A 445 0.91 -5.72 31.86
N ASP A 446 -0.16 -6.49 31.67
CA ASP A 446 -0.43 -7.69 32.45
C ASP A 446 -0.57 -8.99 31.61
N LYS A 447 -0.56 -8.92 30.26
CA LYS A 447 -0.72 -10.10 29.36
C LYS A 447 0.24 -11.26 29.63
N ASN A 448 1.40 -10.99 30.24
CA ASN A 448 2.43 -11.99 30.55
C ASN A 448 2.41 -12.45 32.02
N LYS A 449 1.54 -11.90 32.87
CA LYS A 449 1.45 -12.26 34.29
C LYS A 449 0.48 -13.42 34.48
N LYS A 450 0.90 -14.44 35.23
CA LYS A 450 0.11 -15.69 35.40
C LYS A 450 -1.08 -15.56 36.36
N ASN A 451 -1.06 -14.60 37.29
CA ASN A 451 -2.12 -14.34 38.26
C ASN A 451 -2.32 -12.82 38.38
N THR A 452 -3.45 -12.30 37.88
CA THR A 452 -3.83 -10.89 38.03
C THR A 452 -5.29 -10.81 38.46
N ASP A 453 -5.58 -9.98 39.47
CA ASP A 453 -6.96 -9.72 39.93
C ASP A 453 -7.76 -8.87 38.92
N ILE A 454 -7.09 -8.33 37.90
CA ILE A 454 -7.66 -7.50 36.85
C ILE A 454 -8.15 -8.40 35.70
N LYS A 455 -9.42 -8.25 35.30
CA LYS A 455 -9.97 -8.89 34.12
C LYS A 455 -9.44 -8.19 32.85
N LEU A 456 -8.54 -8.86 32.13
CA LEU A 456 -8.00 -8.34 30.88
C LEU A 456 -8.99 -8.48 29.72
N ILE A 457 -8.87 -7.58 28.74
CA ILE A 457 -9.52 -7.81 27.44
C ILE A 457 -9.00 -9.09 26.82
N GLU A 458 -9.84 -9.73 26.01
CA GLU A 458 -9.46 -10.90 25.23
C GLU A 458 -9.51 -10.52 23.75
N PRO A 459 -8.36 -10.19 23.12
CA PRO A 459 -8.32 -9.70 21.75
C PRO A 459 -9.01 -10.62 20.74
N LEU A 460 -8.99 -11.94 20.96
CA LEU A 460 -9.58 -12.94 20.05
C LEU A 460 -10.76 -13.69 20.68
N ASN A 461 -11.58 -13.02 21.48
CA ASN A 461 -12.76 -13.62 22.06
C ASN A 461 -13.73 -14.10 20.96
N CYS A 462 -13.84 -15.41 20.78
CA CYS A 462 -14.62 -16.02 19.70
C CYS A 462 -16.13 -15.74 19.82
N ASN A 463 -16.65 -15.68 21.05
CA ASN A 463 -18.07 -15.40 21.28
C ASN A 463 -18.41 -13.94 20.95
N ALA A 464 -17.59 -12.99 21.40
CA ALA A 464 -17.74 -11.58 21.08
C ALA A 464 -17.58 -11.32 19.59
N PHE A 465 -16.63 -11.99 18.93
CA PHE A 465 -16.49 -11.98 17.48
C PHE A 465 -17.76 -12.44 16.78
N SER A 466 -18.29 -13.63 17.13
CA SER A 466 -19.48 -14.20 16.52
C SER A 466 -20.69 -13.26 16.62
N VAL A 467 -20.95 -12.71 17.81
CA VAL A 467 -22.05 -11.75 18.04
C VAL A 467 -21.83 -10.47 17.24
N SER A 468 -20.62 -9.90 17.28
CA SER A 468 -20.31 -8.62 16.62
C SER A 468 -20.32 -8.73 15.10
N ALA A 469 -19.78 -9.83 14.55
CA ALA A 469 -19.82 -10.14 13.12
C ALA A 469 -21.25 -10.27 12.62
N THR A 470 -22.09 -11.04 13.33
CA THR A 470 -23.50 -11.20 12.98
C THR A 470 -24.23 -9.86 12.91
N LYS A 471 -24.02 -9.00 13.92
CA LYS A 471 -24.62 -7.67 13.95
C LYS A 471 -24.09 -6.75 12.84
N ALA A 472 -22.78 -6.75 12.58
CA ALA A 472 -22.18 -5.99 11.50
C ALA A 472 -22.71 -6.44 10.12
N PHE A 473 -22.86 -7.74 9.89
CA PHE A 473 -23.47 -8.27 8.67
C PHE A 473 -24.91 -7.82 8.48
N ASN A 474 -25.74 -7.95 9.52
CA ASN A 474 -27.13 -7.49 9.46
C ASN A 474 -27.21 -5.98 9.20
N PHE A 475 -26.30 -5.20 9.79
CA PHE A 475 -26.20 -3.76 9.55
C PHE A 475 -25.89 -3.44 8.08
N ILE A 476 -24.86 -4.05 7.49
CA ILE A 476 -24.48 -3.75 6.10
C ILE A 476 -25.52 -4.23 5.09
N ILE A 477 -26.20 -5.35 5.37
CA ILE A 477 -27.31 -5.85 4.54
C ILE A 477 -28.43 -4.81 4.52
N ASN A 478 -28.78 -4.26 5.68
CA ASN A 478 -29.80 -3.22 5.76
C ASN A 478 -29.35 -1.95 5.03
N TYR A 479 -28.13 -1.47 5.30
CA TYR A 479 -27.55 -0.28 4.67
C TYR A 479 -27.62 -0.37 3.14
N TRP A 480 -27.19 -1.46 2.51
CA TRP A 480 -27.24 -1.59 1.05
C TRP A 480 -28.66 -1.69 0.50
N LYS A 481 -29.60 -2.31 1.23
CA LYS A 481 -31.01 -2.37 0.82
C LYS A 481 -31.68 -0.99 0.85
N THR A 482 -31.27 -0.13 1.78
CA THR A 482 -31.90 1.18 1.98
C THR A 482 -31.11 2.35 1.40
N ILE A 483 -29.88 2.13 0.92
CA ILE A 483 -28.96 3.20 0.51
C ILE A 483 -29.58 4.22 -0.46
N LYS A 484 -30.35 3.75 -1.46
CA LYS A 484 -31.00 4.58 -2.48
C LYS A 484 -32.08 5.51 -1.91
N ASN A 485 -32.74 5.09 -0.83
CA ASN A 485 -33.92 5.76 -0.28
C ASN A 485 -33.60 6.59 0.98
N GLU A 486 -32.58 6.19 1.75
CA GLU A 486 -32.22 6.83 3.02
C GLU A 486 -31.08 7.84 2.90
N TYR A 487 -30.28 7.80 1.83
CA TYR A 487 -29.07 8.60 1.67
C TYR A 487 -29.02 9.34 0.33
N LEU A 488 -28.28 10.45 0.29
CA LEU A 488 -27.93 11.14 -0.96
C LEU A 488 -26.62 10.56 -1.52
N PRO A 489 -26.34 10.68 -2.83
CA PRO A 489 -25.09 10.18 -3.40
C PRO A 489 -23.84 10.91 -2.86
N ASN A 490 -23.96 12.18 -2.46
CA ASN A 490 -22.87 12.98 -1.89
C ASN A 490 -23.27 13.72 -0.60
N SER A 491 -22.28 14.00 0.26
CA SER A 491 -22.49 14.80 1.47
C SER A 491 -22.59 16.30 1.17
N ASN A 492 -23.44 17.02 1.92
CA ASN A 492 -23.44 18.48 2.04
C ASN A 492 -22.97 18.97 3.41
N SER A 493 -22.48 18.07 4.25
CA SER A 493 -22.04 18.44 5.58
C SER A 493 -20.78 19.29 5.49
N PRO A 494 -20.60 20.33 6.30
CA PRO A 494 -19.32 21.04 6.32
C PRO A 494 -18.20 20.11 6.83
N PRO A 495 -16.93 20.37 6.48
CA PRO A 495 -15.80 19.68 7.09
C PRO A 495 -15.85 19.73 8.63
N MET A 496 -15.28 18.71 9.27
CA MET A 496 -15.27 18.50 10.73
C MET A 496 -16.64 18.10 11.31
N THR A 497 -17.62 17.71 10.48
CA THR A 497 -18.91 17.23 10.98
C THR A 497 -18.78 15.87 11.65
N ILE A 498 -18.05 14.93 11.05
CA ILE A 498 -17.81 13.60 11.61
C ILE A 498 -16.96 13.71 12.87
N PHE A 499 -15.99 14.63 12.84
CA PHE A 499 -15.21 15.00 14.01
C PHE A 499 -16.08 15.38 15.22
N LYS A 500 -17.16 16.17 15.01
CA LYS A 500 -18.07 16.61 16.08
C LYS A 500 -19.02 15.52 16.58
N ILE A 501 -19.35 14.56 15.74
CA ILE A 501 -20.20 13.42 16.13
C ILE A 501 -19.41 12.47 17.02
N LEU A 502 -18.13 12.28 16.71
CA LEU A 502 -17.20 11.52 17.53
C LEU A 502 -16.68 12.36 18.70
N THR A 503 -16.11 11.72 19.71
CA THR A 503 -15.46 12.42 20.82
C THR A 503 -14.07 12.92 20.42
N PRO A 504 -13.63 14.10 20.87
CA PRO A 504 -12.31 14.64 20.52
C PRO A 504 -11.15 13.82 21.11
N ARG A 505 -11.42 13.05 22.17
CA ARG A 505 -10.48 12.14 22.84
C ARG A 505 -10.97 10.69 22.78
N PRO A 506 -10.04 9.71 22.84
CA PRO A 506 -10.41 8.31 22.86
C PRO A 506 -11.17 7.96 24.16
N PRO A 507 -12.14 7.04 24.11
CA PRO A 507 -12.84 6.59 25.31
C PRO A 507 -11.90 5.81 26.23
N GLU A 508 -12.00 6.07 27.54
CA GLU A 508 -11.22 5.35 28.56
C GLU A 508 -11.67 3.88 28.65
N GLN A 509 -13.00 3.67 28.64
CA GLN A 509 -13.64 2.36 28.71
C GLN A 509 -14.29 1.96 27.37
N GLY A 510 -14.34 0.66 27.12
CA GLY A 510 -14.95 0.08 25.93
C GLY A 510 -16.48 0.19 25.90
N ASN A 511 -17.04 0.21 24.69
CA ASN A 511 -18.46 0.29 24.41
C ASN A 511 -18.98 -0.99 23.73
N SER A 512 -20.30 -1.21 23.79
CA SER A 512 -20.93 -2.33 23.11
C SER A 512 -20.99 -2.13 21.59
N ILE A 513 -21.00 -3.24 20.84
CA ILE A 513 -21.16 -3.20 19.38
C ILE A 513 -22.46 -2.50 18.93
N ASP A 514 -23.54 -2.54 19.71
CA ASP A 514 -24.79 -1.86 19.38
C ASP A 514 -24.64 -0.34 19.38
N PHE A 515 -23.94 0.20 20.37
CA PHE A 515 -23.61 1.63 20.45
C PHE A 515 -22.69 2.05 19.29
N LEU A 516 -21.73 1.21 18.92
CA LEU A 516 -20.81 1.50 17.83
C LEU A 516 -21.54 1.48 16.48
N LEU A 517 -22.41 0.51 16.22
CA LEU A 517 -23.20 0.45 14.98
C LEU A 517 -24.20 1.61 14.87
N SER A 518 -24.82 2.03 15.98
CA SER A 518 -25.70 3.21 15.96
C SER A 518 -24.93 4.49 15.66
N THR A 519 -23.75 4.66 16.26
CA THR A 519 -22.84 5.77 15.97
C THR A 519 -22.41 5.74 14.51
N TYR A 520 -21.99 4.58 14.00
CA TYR A 520 -21.58 4.41 12.61
C TYR A 520 -22.72 4.76 11.63
N LYS A 521 -23.97 4.34 11.93
CA LYS A 521 -25.15 4.76 11.16
C LYS A 521 -25.28 6.27 11.06
N ASN A 522 -25.04 6.98 12.16
CA ASN A 522 -25.10 8.43 12.19
C ASN A 522 -24.00 9.04 11.30
N LEU A 523 -22.76 8.51 11.36
CA LEU A 523 -21.66 8.97 10.51
C LEU A 523 -21.95 8.82 9.02
N LEU A 524 -22.66 7.76 8.62
CA LEU A 524 -23.03 7.52 7.23
C LEU A 524 -23.91 8.63 6.64
N ASN A 525 -24.65 9.40 7.44
CA ASN A 525 -25.45 10.53 6.95
C ASN A 525 -24.59 11.69 6.40
N HIS A 526 -23.28 11.69 6.69
CA HIS A 526 -22.39 12.81 6.45
C HIS A 526 -21.27 12.49 5.47
N THR A 527 -21.39 11.40 4.69
CA THR A 527 -20.37 10.95 3.74
C THR A 527 -20.87 10.87 2.30
N THR A 528 -19.94 10.61 1.39
CA THR A 528 -20.22 10.33 -0.02
C THR A 528 -20.40 8.83 -0.21
N HIS A 529 -21.48 8.43 -0.89
CA HIS A 529 -21.90 7.03 -0.99
C HIS A 529 -21.56 6.45 -2.37
N TRP A 530 -20.36 5.87 -2.50
CA TRP A 530 -19.84 5.35 -3.77
C TRP A 530 -20.68 4.24 -4.42
N LEU A 531 -21.47 3.54 -3.62
CA LEU A 531 -22.36 2.46 -4.06
C LEU A 531 -23.79 2.92 -4.35
N HIS A 532 -24.09 4.20 -4.09
CA HIS A 532 -25.38 4.76 -4.41
C HIS A 532 -25.58 4.71 -5.94
N PRO A 533 -26.72 4.23 -6.47
CA PRO A 533 -26.95 4.17 -7.92
C PRO A 533 -26.75 5.52 -8.63
N ASN A 534 -27.13 6.61 -7.97
CA ASN A 534 -26.95 7.97 -8.50
C ASN A 534 -25.55 8.58 -8.26
N PHE A 535 -24.58 7.81 -7.76
CA PHE A 535 -23.17 8.22 -7.69
C PHE A 535 -22.44 7.80 -8.96
N LEU A 536 -22.14 8.78 -9.82
CA LEU A 536 -21.64 8.62 -11.19
C LEU A 536 -20.28 9.32 -11.40
N ALA A 537 -19.65 9.75 -10.32
CA ALA A 537 -18.40 10.49 -10.31
C ALA A 537 -17.17 9.57 -10.49
N TYR A 538 -16.05 10.16 -10.94
CA TYR A 538 -14.73 9.54 -11.03
C TYR A 538 -14.68 8.30 -11.95
N PHE A 539 -14.29 7.16 -11.39
CA PHE A 539 -14.36 5.80 -11.92
C PHE A 539 -14.83 4.89 -10.79
N PRO A 540 -15.39 3.71 -11.09
CA PRO A 540 -16.02 2.87 -10.08
C PRO A 540 -15.04 2.39 -9.02
N CYS A 541 -15.58 2.18 -7.81
CA CYS A 541 -14.96 1.35 -6.78
C CYS A 541 -15.95 0.23 -6.47
N HIS A 542 -15.74 -0.95 -7.05
CA HIS A 542 -16.72 -2.03 -6.93
C HIS A 542 -16.73 -2.59 -5.50
N THR A 543 -17.91 -2.95 -4.99
CA THR A 543 -18.02 -3.84 -3.84
C THR A 543 -19.35 -4.58 -3.91
N HIS A 544 -19.38 -5.80 -3.38
CA HIS A 544 -20.56 -6.64 -3.26
C HIS A 544 -20.35 -7.64 -2.12
N TYR A 545 -21.37 -8.42 -1.74
CA TYR A 545 -21.33 -9.22 -0.52
C TYR A 545 -20.15 -10.20 -0.48
N LEU A 546 -19.84 -10.85 -1.60
CA LEU A 546 -18.69 -11.76 -1.69
C LEU A 546 -17.34 -11.06 -1.54
N CYS A 547 -17.21 -9.80 -1.97
CA CYS A 547 -16.02 -9.00 -1.74
C CYS A 547 -15.81 -8.73 -0.23
N VAL A 548 -16.90 -8.40 0.49
CA VAL A 548 -16.86 -8.26 1.96
C VAL A 548 -16.38 -9.55 2.63
N LEU A 549 -16.88 -10.71 2.19
CA LEU A 549 -16.41 -12.00 2.70
C LEU A 549 -14.94 -12.24 2.37
N GLY A 550 -14.51 -12.01 1.13
CA GLY A 550 -13.12 -12.19 0.71
C GLY A 550 -12.15 -11.34 1.54
N ASP A 551 -12.50 -10.08 1.81
CA ASP A 551 -11.69 -9.22 2.68
C ASP A 551 -11.73 -9.65 4.16
N LEU A 552 -12.85 -10.18 4.65
CA LEU A 552 -12.91 -10.79 5.98
C LEU A 552 -11.92 -11.98 6.09
N PHE A 553 -11.85 -12.84 5.08
CA PHE A 553 -10.85 -13.91 5.01
C PHE A 553 -9.42 -13.35 4.95
N ALA A 554 -9.19 -12.31 4.16
CA ALA A 554 -7.89 -11.64 4.08
C ALA A 554 -7.46 -11.04 5.43
N ALA A 555 -8.37 -10.41 6.16
CA ALA A 555 -8.11 -9.85 7.48
C ALA A 555 -7.86 -10.93 8.54
N ALA A 556 -8.59 -12.05 8.50
CA ALA A 556 -8.46 -13.12 9.47
C ALA A 556 -7.20 -13.99 9.27
N PHE A 557 -6.85 -14.29 8.01
CA PHE A 557 -5.80 -15.26 7.67
C PHE A 557 -4.57 -14.64 7.01
N GLY A 558 -4.68 -13.43 6.46
CA GLY A 558 -3.64 -12.74 5.71
C GLY A 558 -2.84 -11.72 6.52
N TYR A 559 -2.92 -11.74 7.85
CA TYR A 559 -2.23 -10.75 8.71
C TYR A 559 -0.69 -10.84 8.64
N GLN A 560 -0.13 -12.00 8.26
CA GLN A 560 1.30 -12.21 8.01
C GLN A 560 1.55 -13.00 6.72
N THR A 561 2.57 -12.59 5.96
CA THR A 561 3.03 -13.31 4.77
C THR A 561 3.55 -14.70 5.15
N ASN A 562 3.15 -15.73 4.40
CA ASN A 562 3.66 -17.10 4.56
C ASN A 562 3.67 -17.85 3.20
N SER A 563 4.24 -19.06 3.18
CA SER A 563 4.40 -19.85 1.96
C SER A 563 3.09 -20.21 1.26
N GLU A 564 2.00 -20.42 2.00
CA GLU A 564 0.70 -20.75 1.42
C GLU A 564 0.06 -19.52 0.78
N LEU A 565 0.20 -18.34 1.38
CA LEU A 565 -0.26 -17.09 0.77
C LEU A 565 0.48 -16.80 -0.54
N CYS A 566 1.79 -17.03 -0.60
CA CYS A 566 2.54 -16.89 -1.84
C CYS A 566 2.05 -17.85 -2.95
N LYS A 567 1.64 -19.08 -2.59
CA LYS A 567 1.06 -20.03 -3.55
C LYS A 567 -0.31 -19.56 -4.05
N ILE A 568 -1.16 -19.06 -3.15
CA ILE A 568 -2.47 -18.50 -3.51
C ILE A 568 -2.31 -17.30 -4.45
N GLU A 569 -1.41 -16.37 -4.12
CA GLU A 569 -1.09 -15.25 -5.02
C GLU A 569 -0.65 -15.76 -6.38
N THR A 570 0.27 -16.73 -6.44
CA THR A 570 0.73 -17.30 -7.72
C THR A 570 -0.44 -17.88 -8.53
N GLU A 571 -1.31 -18.69 -7.91
CA GLU A 571 -2.48 -19.26 -8.59
C GLU A 571 -3.40 -18.16 -9.14
N VAL A 572 -3.66 -17.11 -8.35
CA VAL A 572 -4.48 -15.96 -8.77
C VAL A 572 -3.86 -15.25 -9.96
N ILE A 573 -2.55 -15.00 -9.95
CA ILE A 573 -1.84 -14.34 -11.04
C ILE A 573 -1.92 -15.19 -12.31
N GLU A 574 -1.68 -16.51 -12.22
CA GLU A 574 -1.76 -17.40 -13.38
C GLU A 574 -3.18 -17.44 -13.96
N ASN A 575 -4.21 -17.51 -13.12
CA ASN A 575 -5.60 -17.50 -13.57
C ASN A 575 -5.94 -16.19 -14.28
N ILE A 576 -5.60 -15.04 -13.69
CA ILE A 576 -5.85 -13.72 -14.31
C ILE A 576 -5.05 -13.58 -15.61
N GLY A 577 -3.78 -13.98 -15.61
CA GLY A 577 -2.92 -13.97 -16.78
C GLY A 577 -3.53 -14.69 -17.97
N LYS A 578 -4.03 -15.92 -17.74
CA LYS A 578 -4.69 -16.74 -18.75
C LYS A 578 -6.01 -16.13 -19.23
N GLU A 579 -6.87 -15.71 -18.32
CA GLU A 579 -8.20 -15.17 -18.65
C GLU A 579 -8.12 -13.83 -19.38
N MET A 580 -7.12 -13.00 -19.06
CA MET A 580 -6.85 -11.76 -19.78
C MET A 580 -6.13 -11.98 -21.11
N ASN A 581 -5.73 -13.21 -21.44
CA ASN A 581 -4.90 -13.53 -22.61
C ASN A 581 -3.58 -12.73 -22.64
N LEU A 582 -2.95 -12.60 -21.47
CA LEU A 582 -1.66 -11.94 -21.35
C LEU A 582 -0.53 -12.88 -21.79
N ASP A 583 0.51 -12.32 -22.38
CA ASP A 583 1.73 -13.06 -22.70
C ASP A 583 2.30 -13.73 -21.43
N GLU A 584 2.75 -14.99 -21.55
CA GLU A 584 3.26 -15.78 -20.43
C GLU A 584 4.39 -15.08 -19.68
N SER A 585 5.15 -14.21 -20.35
CA SER A 585 6.21 -13.41 -19.74
C SER A 585 5.73 -12.49 -18.61
N PHE A 586 4.43 -12.20 -18.48
CA PHE A 586 3.89 -11.36 -17.41
C PHE A 586 3.40 -12.12 -16.19
N TRP A 587 3.14 -13.43 -16.29
CA TRP A 587 2.45 -14.17 -15.22
C TRP A 587 3.02 -15.56 -14.91
N LYS A 588 3.78 -16.20 -15.82
CA LYS A 588 4.25 -17.59 -15.65
C LYS A 588 5.48 -17.72 -14.75
N ARG A 589 5.51 -18.80 -13.94
CA ARG A 589 6.41 -19.08 -12.80
C ARG A 589 7.93 -19.18 -13.04
N GLU A 590 8.39 -19.13 -14.28
CA GLU A 590 9.82 -19.24 -14.55
C GLU A 590 10.56 -17.97 -14.09
N LYS A 591 11.50 -18.10 -13.14
CA LYS A 591 12.35 -17.01 -12.60
C LYS A 591 11.62 -15.96 -11.73
N ILE A 592 10.70 -16.43 -10.86
CA ILE A 592 9.75 -15.60 -10.08
C ILE A 592 10.20 -15.19 -8.66
N GLU A 593 11.35 -15.62 -8.16
CA GLU A 593 11.70 -15.51 -6.72
C GLU A 593 11.56 -14.10 -6.11
N TYR A 594 11.55 -13.04 -6.92
CA TYR A 594 11.45 -11.65 -6.48
C TYR A 594 10.21 -10.89 -7.00
N ARG A 595 9.31 -11.50 -7.78
CA ARG A 595 8.15 -10.78 -8.33
C ARG A 595 7.13 -10.42 -7.25
N GLN A 596 6.51 -9.26 -7.45
CA GLN A 596 5.56 -8.67 -6.53
C GLN A 596 4.45 -8.03 -7.37
N TRP A 597 3.21 -8.54 -7.28
CA TRP A 597 2.13 -8.06 -8.14
C TRP A 597 1.16 -7.14 -7.44
N PHE A 598 0.83 -7.40 -6.18
CA PHE A 598 -0.29 -6.70 -5.53
C PHE A 598 0.12 -5.39 -4.85
N TYR A 599 -0.48 -4.29 -5.29
CA TYR A 599 -0.34 -2.94 -4.73
C TYR A 599 -1.69 -2.38 -4.25
N GLY A 600 -1.62 -1.34 -3.41
CA GLY A 600 -2.81 -0.67 -2.89
C GLY A 600 -3.46 0.23 -3.92
N SER A 601 -2.66 0.77 -4.84
CA SER A 601 -3.14 1.60 -5.94
C SER A 601 -2.25 1.50 -7.17
N ALA A 602 -2.81 1.82 -8.33
CA ALA A 602 -2.04 1.96 -9.56
C ALA A 602 -0.92 3.00 -9.45
N SER A 603 -1.09 4.01 -8.59
CA SER A 603 -0.08 5.04 -8.34
C SER A 603 1.21 4.47 -7.75
N GLU A 604 1.09 3.51 -6.83
CA GLU A 604 2.23 2.80 -6.24
C GLU A 604 2.93 1.92 -7.29
N GLY A 605 2.16 1.21 -8.12
CA GLY A 605 2.70 0.40 -9.22
C GLY A 605 3.42 1.24 -10.28
N THR A 606 2.87 2.40 -10.63
CA THR A 606 3.49 3.36 -11.56
C THR A 606 4.80 3.90 -10.98
N PHE A 607 4.79 4.32 -9.71
CA PHE A 607 6.01 4.78 -9.02
C PHE A 607 7.11 3.71 -9.02
N LYS A 608 6.77 2.46 -8.70
CA LYS A 608 7.72 1.35 -8.79
C LYS A 608 8.26 1.18 -10.21
N SER A 609 7.40 1.27 -11.23
CA SER A 609 7.85 1.16 -12.63
C SER A 609 8.84 2.25 -13.03
N VAL A 610 8.63 3.49 -12.61
CA VAL A 610 9.57 4.60 -12.87
C VAL A 610 10.90 4.35 -12.18
N LEU A 611 10.89 3.90 -10.92
CA LEU A 611 12.12 3.53 -10.20
C LEU A 611 12.87 2.38 -10.88
N MET A 612 12.16 1.34 -11.34
CA MET A 612 12.78 0.22 -12.05
C MET A 612 13.47 0.67 -13.34
N ALA A 613 12.83 1.53 -14.13
CA ALA A 613 13.42 2.09 -15.34
C ALA A 613 14.66 2.95 -15.05
N ARG A 614 14.58 3.79 -14.00
CA ARG A 614 15.68 4.65 -13.58
C ARG A 614 16.89 3.82 -13.13
N GLU A 615 16.69 2.86 -12.24
CA GLU A 615 17.77 2.01 -11.73
C GLU A 615 18.36 1.11 -12.82
N LEU A 616 17.54 0.60 -13.74
CA LEU A 616 18.05 -0.15 -14.90
C LEU A 616 18.97 0.73 -15.77
N THR A 617 18.62 2.00 -15.95
CA THR A 617 19.42 2.98 -16.69
C THR A 617 20.75 3.25 -15.98
N ILE A 618 20.73 3.41 -14.65
CA ILE A 618 21.95 3.55 -13.83
C ILE A 618 22.83 2.29 -13.92
N MET A 619 22.24 1.10 -13.89
CA MET A 619 22.97 -0.16 -14.08
C MET A 619 23.67 -0.22 -15.44
N LYS A 620 22.98 0.20 -16.52
CA LYS A 620 23.59 0.34 -17.85
C LYS A 620 24.74 1.36 -17.84
N PHE A 621 24.54 2.53 -17.25
CA PHE A 621 25.58 3.55 -17.13
C PHE A 621 26.85 3.04 -16.45
N LYS A 622 26.72 2.39 -15.28
CA LYS A 622 27.86 1.81 -14.55
C LYS A 622 28.56 0.73 -15.36
N LYS A 623 27.81 -0.08 -16.11
CA LYS A 623 28.37 -1.09 -17.02
C LYS A 623 29.19 -0.44 -18.13
N LEU A 624 28.67 0.60 -18.78
CA LEU A 624 29.38 1.35 -19.83
C LEU A 624 30.67 1.98 -19.31
N TYR A 625 30.62 2.60 -18.13
CA TYR A 625 31.81 3.15 -17.48
C TYR A 625 32.88 2.08 -17.26
N ASN A 626 32.51 0.93 -16.67
CA ASN A 626 33.47 -0.16 -16.43
C ASN A 626 34.06 -0.73 -17.73
N LEU A 627 33.25 -0.83 -18.79
CA LEU A 627 33.72 -1.27 -20.11
C LEU A 627 34.71 -0.26 -20.72
N ARG A 628 34.43 1.04 -20.59
CA ARG A 628 35.33 2.11 -21.03
C ARG A 628 36.66 2.06 -20.29
N GLU A 629 36.64 2.00 -18.95
CA GLU A 629 37.86 1.92 -18.12
C GLU A 629 38.69 0.66 -18.43
N SER A 630 38.03 -0.42 -18.85
CA SER A 630 38.70 -1.67 -19.24
C SER A 630 39.12 -1.69 -20.72
N ASN A 631 38.89 -0.63 -21.50
CA ASN A 631 39.07 -0.59 -22.96
C ASN A 631 38.31 -1.70 -23.73
N LEU A 632 37.14 -2.09 -23.24
CA LEU A 632 36.27 -3.14 -23.80
C LEU A 632 34.95 -2.59 -24.38
N LEU A 633 34.81 -1.26 -24.49
CA LEU A 633 33.60 -0.62 -24.99
C LEU A 633 33.52 -0.75 -26.53
N ASP A 634 32.48 -1.44 -27.03
CA ASP A 634 32.16 -1.53 -28.46
C ASP A 634 30.93 -0.66 -28.76
N PHE A 635 31.14 0.40 -29.54
CA PHE A 635 30.10 1.36 -29.91
C PHE A 635 29.06 0.79 -30.88
N ASN A 636 29.38 -0.27 -31.63
CA ASN A 636 28.51 -0.79 -32.69
C ASN A 636 27.32 -1.60 -32.16
N ILE A 637 27.35 -1.99 -30.89
CA ILE A 637 26.33 -2.84 -30.25
C ILE A 637 25.46 -2.10 -29.23
N LEU A 638 25.68 -0.79 -29.06
CA LEU A 638 24.96 0.03 -28.10
C LEU A 638 23.57 0.41 -28.62
N ASP A 639 22.57 0.40 -27.74
CA ASP A 639 21.27 1.01 -28.05
C ASP A 639 21.29 2.54 -27.88
N ASN A 640 20.27 3.25 -28.40
CA ASN A 640 20.24 4.72 -28.37
C ASN A 640 20.26 5.29 -26.94
N LEU A 641 19.70 4.58 -25.97
CA LEU A 641 19.80 4.92 -24.55
C LEU A 641 21.27 4.85 -24.09
N GLU A 642 21.97 3.75 -24.37
CA GLU A 642 23.39 3.58 -24.05
C GLU A 642 24.27 4.64 -24.75
N ILE A 643 23.97 4.98 -26.01
CA ILE A 643 24.65 6.06 -26.74
C ILE A 643 24.45 7.40 -26.01
N SER A 644 23.23 7.72 -25.58
CA SER A 644 22.94 8.97 -24.86
C SER A 644 23.70 9.04 -23.53
N LEU A 645 23.91 7.90 -22.86
CA LEU A 645 24.66 7.81 -21.61
C LEU A 645 26.16 8.08 -21.77
N LEU A 646 26.74 7.87 -22.97
CA LEU A 646 28.16 8.09 -23.21
C LEU A 646 28.59 9.53 -22.96
N ASN A 647 27.70 10.49 -23.22
CA ASN A 647 27.93 11.92 -23.04
C ASN A 647 28.27 12.32 -21.60
N HIS A 648 27.95 11.45 -20.63
CA HIS A 648 28.03 11.74 -19.20
C HIS A 648 29.03 10.88 -18.44
N LEU A 649 29.78 10.01 -19.12
CA LEU A 649 30.73 9.10 -18.46
C LEU A 649 31.83 9.86 -17.70
N ASP A 650 32.30 10.99 -18.25
CA ASP A 650 33.35 11.82 -17.65
C ASP A 650 32.87 12.65 -16.43
N GLU A 651 31.55 12.81 -16.26
CA GLU A 651 30.98 13.56 -15.15
C GLU A 651 30.84 12.71 -13.87
N TRP A 652 30.98 11.38 -13.97
CA TRP A 652 30.75 10.51 -12.82
C TRP A 652 31.94 10.48 -11.86
N ASP A 653 31.68 10.84 -10.61
CA ASP A 653 32.59 10.62 -9.48
C ASP A 653 32.20 9.33 -8.73
N PRO A 654 32.83 8.19 -9.01
CA PRO A 654 32.47 6.91 -8.38
C PRO A 654 32.79 6.87 -6.88
N ILE A 655 33.67 7.75 -6.38
CA ILE A 655 34.07 7.80 -4.96
C ILE A 655 32.98 8.47 -4.13
N ASN A 656 32.51 9.64 -4.59
CA ASN A 656 31.55 10.45 -3.83
C ASN A 656 30.10 10.28 -4.30
N ASP A 657 29.86 9.66 -5.45
CA ASP A 657 28.52 9.41 -6.02
C ASP A 657 28.33 7.97 -6.51
N SER A 658 28.50 7.00 -5.61
CA SER A 658 28.37 5.58 -5.93
C SER A 658 27.01 5.16 -6.52
N ASN A 659 25.97 5.99 -6.36
CA ASN A 659 24.63 5.75 -6.88
C ASN A 659 24.30 6.53 -8.17
N CYS A 660 25.25 7.29 -8.73
CA CYS A 660 25.06 8.10 -9.95
C CYS A 660 23.92 9.13 -9.83
N MET A 661 23.78 9.79 -8.68
CA MET A 661 22.75 10.82 -8.46
C MET A 661 22.86 11.98 -9.45
N PHE A 662 24.07 12.33 -9.89
CA PHE A 662 24.29 13.38 -10.89
C PHE A 662 23.52 13.09 -12.20
N LEU A 663 23.32 11.82 -12.55
CA LEU A 663 22.67 11.42 -13.79
C LEU A 663 21.18 11.84 -13.81
N TYR A 664 20.57 12.04 -12.65
CA TYR A 664 19.14 12.34 -12.51
C TYR A 664 18.79 13.70 -13.14
N ASP A 665 19.78 14.58 -13.27
CA ASP A 665 19.69 15.87 -13.94
C ASP A 665 19.39 15.71 -15.44
N TYR A 666 19.83 14.59 -16.02
CA TYR A 666 19.78 14.29 -17.45
C TYR A 666 18.67 13.29 -17.81
N LEU A 667 18.13 12.56 -16.84
CA LEU A 667 17.06 11.60 -17.09
C LEU A 667 15.73 12.31 -17.40
N ILE A 668 15.15 12.00 -18.57
CA ILE A 668 13.84 12.49 -18.99
C ILE A 668 12.90 11.34 -19.36
N GLY A 669 11.71 11.36 -18.76
CA GLY A 669 10.61 10.47 -19.10
C GLY A 669 9.52 11.16 -19.90
N TYR A 670 8.65 10.39 -20.55
CA TYR A 670 7.59 10.90 -21.41
C TYR A 670 6.24 10.36 -20.99
N THR A 671 5.23 11.20 -21.06
CA THR A 671 3.83 10.78 -20.96
C THR A 671 2.94 11.76 -21.72
N THR A 672 1.65 11.49 -21.82
CA THR A 672 0.71 12.34 -22.56
C THR A 672 0.02 13.38 -21.66
N MET A 673 -0.53 14.44 -22.24
CA MET A 673 -1.31 15.46 -21.51
C MET A 673 -2.54 14.87 -20.76
N GLN A 674 -3.03 13.70 -21.17
CA GLN A 674 -4.14 13.01 -20.52
C GLN A 674 -3.73 11.98 -19.46
N ALA A 675 -2.43 11.81 -19.20
CA ALA A 675 -1.96 10.91 -18.17
C ALA A 675 -2.55 11.28 -16.81
N HIS A 676 -2.86 10.29 -15.99
CA HIS A 676 -3.37 10.55 -14.65
C HIS A 676 -2.29 11.25 -13.81
N SER A 677 -2.70 12.14 -12.90
CA SER A 677 -1.78 12.86 -12.00
C SER A 677 -0.87 11.96 -11.14
N SER A 678 -1.17 10.67 -11.01
CA SER A 678 -0.26 9.71 -10.38
C SER A 678 1.00 9.43 -11.18
N VAL A 679 0.95 9.58 -12.51
CA VAL A 679 2.12 9.49 -13.37
C VAL A 679 3.06 10.64 -13.04
N GLU A 680 2.53 11.88 -13.01
CA GLU A 680 3.31 13.06 -12.61
C GLU A 680 3.91 12.90 -11.21
N LYS A 681 3.11 12.42 -10.25
CA LYS A 681 3.57 12.14 -8.89
C LYS A 681 4.67 11.08 -8.88
N ALA A 682 4.58 10.03 -9.68
CA ALA A 682 5.60 8.99 -9.78
C ALA A 682 6.95 9.55 -10.27
N TYR A 683 6.95 10.39 -11.32
CA TYR A 683 8.16 11.06 -11.80
C TYR A 683 8.75 12.02 -10.77
N LEU A 684 7.90 12.80 -10.09
CA LEU A 684 8.31 13.71 -9.01
C LEU A 684 8.96 12.93 -7.85
N LEU A 685 8.31 11.88 -7.37
CA LEU A 685 8.83 11.04 -6.28
C LEU A 685 10.11 10.31 -6.66
N ALA A 686 10.27 9.96 -7.94
CA ALA A 686 11.48 9.33 -8.47
C ALA A 686 12.60 10.34 -8.80
N ASN A 687 12.37 11.65 -8.59
CA ASN A 687 13.30 12.74 -8.85
C ASN A 687 13.87 12.75 -10.27
N VAL A 688 12.99 12.65 -11.25
CA VAL A 688 13.35 12.65 -12.68
C VAL A 688 12.51 13.67 -13.43
N ARG A 689 13.05 14.19 -14.54
CA ARG A 689 12.33 15.12 -15.40
C ARG A 689 11.28 14.37 -16.21
N MET A 690 10.20 15.05 -16.59
CA MET A 690 9.23 14.49 -17.52
C MET A 690 8.81 15.49 -18.59
N ARG A 691 8.34 14.99 -19.74
CA ARG A 691 7.71 15.76 -20.81
C ARG A 691 6.29 15.27 -21.05
N LYS A 692 5.34 16.20 -21.10
CA LYS A 692 3.93 15.92 -21.42
C LYS A 692 3.68 16.18 -22.91
N LEU A 693 3.52 15.11 -23.67
CA LEU A 693 3.24 15.11 -25.10
C LEU A 693 1.81 15.56 -25.37
N PRO A 694 1.58 16.38 -26.41
CA PRO A 694 0.25 16.87 -26.74
C PRO A 694 -0.64 15.74 -27.25
N VAL A 695 -1.96 15.91 -27.06
CA VAL A 695 -2.98 14.99 -27.58
C VAL A 695 -3.80 15.64 -28.68
N PHE A 696 -4.31 14.81 -29.57
CA PHE A 696 -5.28 15.21 -30.57
C PHE A 696 -6.48 14.27 -30.57
N TYR A 697 -7.60 14.74 -31.11
CA TYR A 697 -8.78 13.91 -31.30
C TYR A 697 -8.64 13.13 -32.60
N ASP A 698 -8.54 11.81 -32.50
CA ASP A 698 -8.45 10.92 -33.65
C ASP A 698 -9.84 10.43 -34.05
N LYS A 699 -10.26 10.79 -35.27
CA LYS A 699 -11.57 10.44 -35.85
C LYS A 699 -11.74 8.93 -36.07
N SER A 700 -10.65 8.17 -36.18
CA SER A 700 -10.71 6.72 -36.41
C SER A 700 -11.14 5.95 -35.14
N ILE A 701 -10.70 6.41 -33.96
CA ILE A 701 -11.05 5.85 -32.66
C ILE A 701 -12.12 6.65 -31.92
N LEU A 702 -12.47 7.84 -32.44
CA LEU A 702 -13.44 8.80 -31.86
C LEU A 702 -13.09 9.19 -30.42
N ASN A 703 -11.79 9.32 -30.13
CA ASN A 703 -11.25 9.68 -28.82
C ASN A 703 -9.87 10.35 -28.97
N PHE A 704 -9.30 10.79 -27.85
CA PHE A 704 -7.99 11.41 -27.80
C PHE A 704 -6.85 10.39 -27.67
N THR A 705 -5.74 10.69 -28.35
CA THR A 705 -4.48 9.94 -28.29
C THR A 705 -3.30 10.89 -28.54
N ILE A 706 -2.07 10.41 -28.37
CA ILE A 706 -0.82 11.17 -28.61
C ILE A 706 -0.81 11.79 -30.02
N ALA A 707 -0.42 13.06 -30.12
CA ALA A 707 -0.30 13.75 -31.41
C ALA A 707 0.74 13.09 -32.34
N PRO A 708 0.48 13.01 -33.67
CA PRO A 708 1.43 12.43 -34.61
C PRO A 708 2.80 13.12 -34.55
N ASP A 709 3.87 12.34 -34.77
CA ASP A 709 5.28 12.75 -34.76
C ASP A 709 5.79 13.37 -33.44
N SER A 710 4.95 13.45 -32.40
CA SER A 710 5.31 14.17 -31.17
C SER A 710 6.37 13.45 -30.35
N ILE A 711 6.39 12.10 -30.37
CA ILE A 711 7.38 11.28 -29.66
C ILE A 711 8.75 11.47 -30.32
N GLU A 712 8.83 11.29 -31.63
CA GLU A 712 10.05 11.34 -32.42
C GLU A 712 10.72 12.72 -32.32
N LYS A 713 9.93 13.79 -32.49
CA LYS A 713 10.44 15.17 -32.37
C LYS A 713 10.87 15.52 -30.95
N ALA A 714 10.17 15.00 -29.93
CA ALA A 714 10.57 15.20 -28.55
C ALA A 714 11.91 14.50 -28.26
N LEU A 715 12.07 13.26 -28.71
CA LEU A 715 13.31 12.50 -28.58
C LEU A 715 14.49 13.18 -29.28
N GLU A 716 14.30 13.68 -30.50
CA GLU A 716 15.31 14.42 -31.24
C GLU A 716 15.82 15.63 -30.44
N ILE A 717 14.90 16.48 -29.99
CA ILE A 717 15.23 17.70 -29.26
C ILE A 717 15.87 17.40 -27.91
N ASP A 718 15.35 16.42 -27.18
CA ASP A 718 15.87 16.06 -25.86
C ASP A 718 17.28 15.46 -25.99
N ARG A 719 17.57 14.64 -27.01
CA ARG A 719 18.94 14.18 -27.30
C ARG A 719 19.87 15.32 -27.70
N CYS A 720 19.41 16.26 -28.53
CA CYS A 720 20.20 17.46 -28.88
C CYS A 720 20.58 18.29 -27.63
N ASN A 721 19.76 18.25 -26.58
CA ASN A 721 20.04 18.89 -25.30
C ASN A 721 20.82 18.00 -24.32
N CYS A 722 21.40 16.88 -24.80
CA CYS A 722 22.09 15.88 -23.98
C CYS A 722 21.22 15.31 -22.85
N MET A 723 19.90 15.25 -23.03
CA MET A 723 19.03 14.51 -22.14
C MET A 723 19.08 13.02 -22.49
N VAL A 724 18.74 12.18 -21.52
CA VAL A 724 18.72 10.72 -21.62
C VAL A 724 17.26 10.23 -21.53
N PRO A 725 16.61 9.99 -22.69
CA PRO A 725 15.28 9.38 -22.75
C PRO A 725 15.32 7.97 -22.14
N PHE A 726 14.66 7.74 -21.00
CA PHE A 726 14.78 6.44 -20.30
C PHE A 726 13.46 5.67 -20.12
N ILE A 727 12.32 6.36 -20.13
CA ILE A 727 11.00 5.76 -19.94
C ILE A 727 9.90 6.53 -20.67
N ILE A 728 8.89 5.80 -21.17
CA ILE A 728 7.62 6.36 -21.61
C ILE A 728 6.46 5.68 -20.88
N THR A 729 5.42 6.45 -20.53
CA THR A 729 4.21 5.98 -19.85
C THR A 729 2.97 6.27 -20.67
N PHE A 730 2.27 5.21 -21.08
CA PHE A 730 1.05 5.27 -21.88
C PHE A 730 -0.21 5.02 -21.02
N PRO A 731 -1.15 5.96 -20.91
CA PRO A 731 -2.49 5.66 -20.42
C PRO A 731 -3.28 4.81 -21.44
N ILE A 732 -3.80 3.68 -20.97
CA ILE A 732 -4.81 2.89 -21.67
C ILE A 732 -6.11 3.07 -20.89
N GLY A 733 -6.90 4.06 -21.27
CA GLY A 733 -8.08 4.50 -20.51
C GLY A 733 -7.74 5.67 -19.61
N SER A 734 -7.43 6.82 -20.21
CA SER A 734 -7.14 8.07 -19.51
C SER A 734 -8.28 8.50 -18.58
N THR A 735 -7.97 9.25 -17.52
CA THR A 735 -9.01 9.63 -16.56
C THR A 735 -10.02 10.61 -17.16
N SER A 736 -9.58 11.56 -17.97
CA SER A 736 -10.47 12.58 -18.55
C SER A 736 -11.50 11.98 -19.49
N THR A 737 -11.08 11.27 -20.53
CA THR A 737 -11.95 10.85 -21.64
C THR A 737 -11.97 9.34 -21.89
N CYS A 738 -11.30 8.55 -21.04
CA CYS A 738 -10.98 7.16 -21.35
C CYS A 738 -10.20 7.03 -22.68
N GLY A 739 -9.35 8.02 -22.97
CA GLY A 739 -8.46 8.05 -24.14
C GLY A 739 -7.40 6.95 -24.09
N ILE A 740 -6.89 6.56 -25.25
CA ILE A 740 -6.07 5.36 -25.39
C ILE A 740 -4.81 5.69 -26.20
N ASP A 741 -3.67 5.53 -25.56
CA ASP A 741 -2.38 5.53 -26.24
C ASP A 741 -2.01 4.08 -26.59
N LEU A 742 -2.29 3.69 -27.83
CA LEU A 742 -2.18 2.29 -28.28
C LEU A 742 -0.70 1.84 -28.30
N PRO A 743 -0.31 0.84 -27.49
CA PRO A 743 1.08 0.36 -27.48
C PRO A 743 1.54 -0.15 -28.85
N SER A 744 0.65 -0.77 -29.63
CA SER A 744 0.98 -1.23 -30.98
C SER A 744 1.45 -0.14 -31.95
N ILE A 745 1.13 1.13 -31.67
CA ILE A 745 1.52 2.28 -32.51
C ILE A 745 2.77 2.92 -31.92
N TYR A 746 2.75 3.25 -30.62
CA TYR A 746 3.75 4.14 -30.02
C TYR A 746 4.90 3.43 -29.29
N ALA A 747 4.69 2.20 -28.79
CA ALA A 747 5.72 1.47 -28.06
C ALA A 747 6.93 1.04 -28.91
N PRO A 748 6.80 0.70 -30.22
CA PRO A 748 7.95 0.37 -31.06
C PRO A 748 9.03 1.44 -31.08
N VAL A 749 8.64 2.72 -31.24
CA VAL A 749 9.56 3.86 -31.26
C VAL A 749 10.36 3.95 -29.96
N ALA A 750 9.68 3.84 -28.81
CA ALA A 750 10.36 3.83 -27.51
C ALA A 750 11.30 2.62 -27.32
N LYS A 751 11.00 1.49 -27.97
CA LYS A 751 11.86 0.30 -27.93
C LYS A 751 13.07 0.37 -28.83
N GLU A 752 12.97 1.00 -29.99
CA GLU A 752 14.13 1.37 -30.81
C GLU A 752 15.07 2.29 -30.04
N GLU A 753 14.53 3.15 -29.18
CA GLU A 753 15.31 4.01 -28.28
C GLU A 753 15.93 3.29 -27.06
N GLY A 754 15.64 2.01 -26.84
CA GLY A 754 16.09 1.28 -25.66
C GLY A 754 15.40 1.68 -24.35
N MET A 755 14.29 2.44 -24.42
CA MET A 755 13.55 2.94 -23.26
C MET A 755 12.70 1.87 -22.57
N TRP A 756 12.38 2.14 -21.30
CA TRP A 756 11.33 1.42 -20.59
C TRP A 756 9.94 1.87 -21.08
N VAL A 757 9.04 0.93 -21.32
CA VAL A 757 7.64 1.19 -21.70
C VAL A 757 6.72 0.71 -20.59
N HIS A 758 6.02 1.67 -19.97
CA HIS A 758 5.00 1.41 -18.95
C HIS A 758 3.60 1.73 -19.49
N CYS A 759 2.63 0.85 -19.25
CA CYS A 759 1.21 1.15 -19.53
C CYS A 759 0.40 1.32 -18.23
N ASP A 760 -0.16 2.51 -18.01
CA ASP A 760 -1.16 2.74 -16.96
C ASP A 760 -2.55 2.38 -17.49
N SER A 761 -3.01 1.19 -17.14
CA SER A 761 -4.33 0.65 -17.49
C SER A 761 -5.24 0.58 -16.25
N ALA A 762 -5.09 1.50 -15.29
CA ALA A 762 -5.80 1.46 -14.02
C ALA A 762 -7.31 1.23 -14.16
N TYR A 763 -7.97 1.89 -15.12
CA TYR A 763 -9.40 1.70 -15.38
C TYR A 763 -9.68 0.63 -16.42
N LEU A 764 -9.16 0.72 -17.65
CA LEU A 764 -9.54 -0.25 -18.70
C LEU A 764 -8.96 -1.64 -18.50
N GLY A 765 -7.88 -1.79 -17.72
CA GLY A 765 -7.17 -3.06 -17.58
C GLY A 765 -7.99 -4.19 -16.93
N GLY A 766 -8.99 -3.88 -16.11
CA GLY A 766 -9.91 -4.92 -15.62
C GLY A 766 -10.84 -5.48 -16.71
N PHE A 767 -11.12 -4.70 -17.77
CA PHE A 767 -11.88 -5.17 -18.93
C PHE A 767 -11.06 -6.08 -19.85
N PHE A 768 -9.76 -6.28 -19.63
CA PHE A 768 -9.00 -7.28 -20.40
C PHE A 768 -9.51 -8.72 -20.18
N LEU A 769 -10.33 -8.95 -19.14
CA LEU A 769 -11.09 -10.19 -18.97
C LEU A 769 -12.14 -10.40 -20.08
N LEU A 770 -12.56 -9.35 -20.78
CA LEU A 770 -13.48 -9.40 -21.91
C LEU A 770 -12.70 -9.55 -23.22
N HIS A 771 -13.01 -10.60 -23.99
CA HIS A 771 -12.40 -10.83 -25.29
C HIS A 771 -12.54 -9.62 -26.24
N GLU A 772 -13.67 -8.91 -26.17
CA GLU A 772 -13.95 -7.71 -26.95
C GLU A 772 -13.08 -6.48 -26.58
N TYR A 773 -12.33 -6.50 -25.46
CA TYR A 773 -11.36 -5.47 -25.07
C TYR A 773 -9.89 -5.91 -25.24
N GLN A 774 -9.64 -7.19 -25.48
CA GLN A 774 -8.27 -7.74 -25.59
C GLN A 774 -7.50 -7.20 -26.81
N TYR A 775 -8.17 -6.54 -27.78
CA TYR A 775 -7.48 -5.84 -28.88
C TYR A 775 -6.53 -4.73 -28.36
N LEU A 776 -6.78 -4.19 -27.17
CA LEU A 776 -5.92 -3.21 -26.50
C LEU A 776 -4.57 -3.80 -26.07
N LEU A 777 -4.46 -5.14 -26.00
CA LEU A 777 -3.21 -5.84 -25.70
C LEU A 777 -2.26 -5.92 -26.91
N LYS A 778 -2.68 -5.47 -28.09
CA LYS A 778 -1.81 -5.41 -29.26
C LYS A 778 -0.63 -4.48 -28.98
N GLY A 779 0.59 -4.99 -29.17
CA GLY A 779 1.84 -4.27 -28.90
C GLY A 779 2.42 -4.50 -27.51
N PHE A 780 1.79 -5.29 -26.63
CA PHE A 780 2.34 -5.61 -25.29
C PHE A 780 3.67 -6.38 -25.33
N LEU A 781 4.07 -6.94 -26.47
CA LEU A 781 5.42 -7.49 -26.66
C LEU A 781 6.52 -6.42 -26.47
N TYR A 782 6.18 -5.15 -26.67
CA TYR A 782 7.06 -4.00 -26.45
C TYR A 782 6.90 -3.39 -25.04
N VAL A 783 6.01 -3.89 -24.20
CA VAL A 783 5.72 -3.32 -22.87
C VAL A 783 6.60 -4.02 -21.82
N ASP A 784 7.30 -3.26 -20.98
CA ASP A 784 8.09 -3.85 -19.88
C ASP A 784 7.25 -4.04 -18.61
N SER A 785 6.30 -3.14 -18.38
CA SER A 785 5.37 -3.22 -17.26
C SER A 785 4.03 -2.57 -17.56
N PHE A 786 2.99 -3.02 -16.87
CA PHE A 786 1.70 -2.35 -16.88
C PHE A 786 0.98 -2.53 -15.55
N VAL A 787 0.08 -1.60 -15.24
CA VAL A 787 -0.68 -1.62 -14.00
C VAL A 787 -2.18 -1.60 -14.26
N ILE A 788 -2.94 -2.39 -13.49
CA ILE A 788 -4.40 -2.44 -13.55
C ILE A 788 -4.99 -2.28 -12.15
N ASN A 789 -6.23 -1.79 -12.03
CA ASN A 789 -6.98 -1.86 -10.78
C ASN A 789 -8.18 -2.78 -10.94
N LEU A 790 -8.06 -4.00 -10.40
CA LEU A 790 -9.22 -4.90 -10.29
C LEU A 790 -10.32 -4.29 -9.43
N HIS A 791 -9.94 -3.42 -8.48
CA HIS A 791 -10.90 -2.68 -7.67
C HIS A 791 -11.65 -1.55 -8.40
N LYS A 792 -11.26 -1.25 -9.66
CA LYS A 792 -11.96 -0.29 -10.50
C LYS A 792 -12.90 -0.96 -11.48
N SER A 793 -12.42 -1.78 -12.40
CA SER A 793 -13.26 -2.43 -13.43
C SER A 793 -13.23 -3.95 -13.35
N GLY A 794 -12.38 -4.55 -12.52
CA GLY A 794 -12.24 -6.01 -12.40
C GLY A 794 -13.23 -6.68 -11.44
N GLY A 795 -14.25 -5.96 -10.95
CA GLY A 795 -15.26 -6.51 -10.04
C GLY A 795 -14.75 -6.89 -8.65
N ILE A 796 -13.53 -6.52 -8.28
CA ILE A 796 -12.97 -6.73 -6.94
C ILE A 796 -13.21 -5.46 -6.11
N ASN A 797 -13.14 -5.55 -4.79
CA ASN A 797 -13.17 -4.40 -3.91
C ASN A 797 -11.80 -3.79 -3.64
N GLN A 798 -11.82 -2.52 -3.24
CA GLN A 798 -10.61 -1.81 -2.87
C GLN A 798 -10.02 -2.37 -1.56
N ASP A 799 -8.70 -2.54 -1.45
CA ASP A 799 -7.65 -2.29 -2.44
C ASP A 799 -7.25 -3.57 -3.18
N ALA A 800 -7.02 -3.48 -4.51
CA ALA A 800 -6.58 -4.59 -5.37
C ALA A 800 -6.01 -4.03 -6.69
N SER A 801 -4.81 -3.48 -6.65
CA SER A 801 -4.06 -3.07 -7.84
C SER A 801 -3.01 -4.11 -8.19
N MET A 802 -2.74 -4.32 -9.48
CA MET A 802 -1.75 -5.28 -9.95
C MET A 802 -0.75 -4.64 -10.89
N LEU A 803 0.54 -4.69 -10.53
CA LEU A 803 1.64 -4.34 -11.41
C LEU A 803 2.20 -5.63 -12.02
N PHE A 804 2.14 -5.72 -13.34
CA PHE A 804 2.78 -6.79 -14.09
C PHE A 804 4.11 -6.27 -14.63
N THR A 805 5.16 -7.07 -14.50
CA THR A 805 6.48 -6.83 -15.09
C THR A 805 6.86 -8.01 -15.97
N SER A 806 7.57 -7.74 -17.07
CA SER A 806 8.05 -8.79 -17.97
C SER A 806 9.10 -9.69 -17.30
N ASN A 807 9.15 -10.97 -17.67
CA ASN A 807 10.09 -11.98 -17.16
C ASN A 807 11.56 -11.59 -17.35
N LYS A 808 11.84 -10.70 -18.31
CA LYS A 808 13.17 -10.11 -18.51
C LYS A 808 13.73 -9.44 -17.25
N TYR A 809 12.87 -8.81 -16.44
CA TYR A 809 13.31 -8.04 -15.25
C TYR A 809 12.88 -8.68 -13.93
N ALA A 810 11.97 -9.65 -13.98
CA ALA A 810 11.45 -10.35 -12.82
C ALA A 810 12.51 -11.01 -11.94
N SER A 811 13.61 -11.48 -12.54
CA SER A 811 14.71 -12.12 -11.82
C SER A 811 15.67 -11.14 -11.14
N LEU A 812 15.53 -9.83 -11.40
CA LEU A 812 16.42 -8.81 -10.86
C LEU A 812 15.92 -8.37 -9.48
N LYS A 813 16.44 -9.02 -8.42
CA LYS A 813 16.07 -8.74 -7.02
C LYS A 813 16.10 -7.25 -6.70
N ASP A 814 17.21 -6.58 -7.03
CA ASP A 814 17.43 -5.16 -6.76
C ASP A 814 16.38 -4.23 -7.37
N LEU A 815 15.84 -4.57 -8.55
CA LEU A 815 14.77 -3.78 -9.17
C LEU A 815 13.42 -4.08 -8.52
N ASN A 816 13.18 -5.33 -8.16
CA ASN A 816 11.90 -5.75 -7.61
C ASN A 816 11.70 -5.33 -6.15
N THR A 817 12.76 -5.00 -5.41
CA THR A 817 12.67 -4.45 -4.04
C THR A 817 12.32 -2.96 -4.01
N LEU A 818 12.36 -2.26 -5.16
CA LEU A 818 12.06 -0.83 -5.29
C LEU A 818 10.59 -0.48 -5.01
N GLY A 819 10.38 0.76 -4.56
CA GLY A 819 9.06 1.33 -4.34
C GLY A 819 8.40 0.85 -3.04
N THR A 820 7.07 0.89 -3.01
CA THR A 820 6.28 0.43 -1.86
C THR A 820 6.22 -1.10 -1.80
N LYS A 821 6.04 -1.66 -0.59
CA LYS A 821 5.97 -3.11 -0.41
C LYS A 821 4.61 -3.65 -0.87
N PRO A 822 4.58 -4.76 -1.63
CA PRO A 822 3.35 -5.40 -2.06
C PRO A 822 2.62 -6.02 -0.88
N ARG A 823 1.34 -6.36 -1.08
CA ARG A 823 0.50 -6.95 -0.03
C ARG A 823 -0.10 -8.25 -0.54
N ILE A 824 0.57 -9.33 -0.18
CA ILE A 824 0.34 -10.72 -0.61
C ILE A 824 -1.05 -11.21 -0.15
N ASN A 825 -1.55 -10.68 0.97
CA ASN A 825 -2.87 -11.02 1.53
C ASN A 825 -4.06 -10.72 0.59
N ARG A 826 -3.90 -9.81 -0.38
CA ARG A 826 -4.92 -9.55 -1.41
C ARG A 826 -5.17 -10.73 -2.33
N GLY A 827 -4.20 -11.63 -2.48
CA GLY A 827 -4.39 -12.88 -3.22
C GLY A 827 -5.58 -13.67 -2.68
N ILE A 828 -5.79 -13.70 -1.36
CA ILE A 828 -6.87 -14.46 -0.72
C ILE A 828 -8.25 -14.00 -1.19
N LYS A 829 -8.52 -12.70 -1.15
CA LYS A 829 -9.85 -12.19 -1.50
C LYS A 829 -10.16 -12.36 -2.99
N ILE A 830 -9.15 -12.23 -3.85
CA ILE A 830 -9.29 -12.43 -5.29
C ILE A 830 -9.50 -13.92 -5.58
N TRP A 831 -8.69 -14.79 -4.98
CA TRP A 831 -8.82 -16.24 -5.08
C TRP A 831 -10.22 -16.70 -4.64
N PHE A 832 -10.67 -16.22 -3.48
CA PHE A 832 -11.99 -16.53 -2.93
C PHE A 832 -13.10 -16.16 -3.92
N LEU A 833 -13.02 -14.96 -4.52
CA LEU A 833 -14.02 -14.54 -5.49
C LEU A 833 -13.97 -15.40 -6.76
N GLN A 834 -12.78 -15.64 -7.30
CA GLN A 834 -12.59 -16.49 -8.49
C GLN A 834 -13.18 -17.89 -8.30
N LYS A 835 -13.04 -18.48 -7.10
CA LYS A 835 -13.58 -19.82 -6.80
C LYS A 835 -15.09 -19.86 -6.63
N ILE A 836 -15.71 -18.76 -6.19
CA ILE A 836 -17.16 -18.74 -5.91
C ILE A 836 -17.98 -18.34 -7.13
N ILE A 837 -17.63 -17.24 -7.81
CA ILE A 837 -18.45 -16.74 -8.93
C ILE A 837 -17.87 -17.05 -10.31
N GLY A 838 -16.57 -17.38 -10.38
CA GLY A 838 -15.87 -17.55 -11.65
C GLY A 838 -15.73 -16.25 -12.45
N PHE A 839 -14.91 -16.31 -13.50
CA PHE A 839 -14.67 -15.16 -14.38
C PHE A 839 -15.87 -14.82 -15.27
N GLU A 840 -16.76 -15.78 -15.58
CA GLU A 840 -17.91 -15.50 -16.43
C GLU A 840 -18.88 -14.51 -15.78
N THR A 841 -19.19 -14.70 -14.49
CA THR A 841 -20.01 -13.75 -13.74
C THR A 841 -19.39 -12.36 -13.71
N ILE A 842 -18.05 -12.27 -13.55
CA ILE A 842 -17.33 -10.98 -13.60
C ILE A 842 -17.50 -10.34 -14.98
N ARG A 843 -17.34 -11.10 -16.06
CA ARG A 843 -17.54 -10.62 -17.43
C ARG A 843 -18.97 -10.15 -17.68
N GLU A 844 -19.97 -10.86 -17.19
CA GLU A 844 -21.38 -10.46 -17.30
C GLU A 844 -21.65 -9.13 -16.58
N MET A 845 -21.12 -8.95 -15.36
CA MET A 845 -21.21 -7.69 -14.63
C MET A 845 -20.56 -6.53 -15.41
N GLN A 846 -19.38 -6.76 -15.99
CA GLN A 846 -18.67 -5.77 -16.82
C GLN A 846 -19.47 -5.43 -18.08
N ARG A 847 -20.00 -6.43 -18.80
CA ARG A 847 -20.84 -6.21 -19.99
C ARG A 847 -22.11 -5.45 -19.68
N LYS A 848 -22.74 -5.72 -18.53
CA LYS A 848 -23.91 -4.97 -18.06
C LYS A 848 -23.56 -3.50 -17.82
N GLN A 849 -22.44 -3.22 -17.14
CA GLN A 849 -21.94 -1.86 -16.95
C GLN A 849 -21.73 -1.12 -18.29
N ILE A 850 -21.10 -1.79 -19.26
CA ILE A 850 -20.87 -1.24 -20.61
C ILE A 850 -22.20 -0.96 -21.31
N LYS A 851 -23.15 -1.90 -21.26
CA LYS A 851 -24.47 -1.76 -21.90
C LYS A 851 -25.24 -0.55 -21.35
N CYS A 852 -25.20 -0.33 -20.03
CA CYS A 852 -25.79 0.86 -19.41
C CYS A 852 -25.14 2.17 -19.89
N ALA A 853 -23.81 2.19 -20.06
CA ALA A 853 -23.11 3.36 -20.58
C ALA A 853 -23.46 3.62 -22.06
N GLN A 854 -23.59 2.57 -22.88
CA GLN A 854 -24.02 2.66 -24.28
C GLN A 854 -25.45 3.16 -24.42
N LEU A 855 -26.36 2.74 -23.52
CA LEU A 855 -27.71 3.26 -23.46
C LEU A 855 -27.71 4.77 -23.18
N LEU A 856 -26.93 5.21 -22.17
CA LEU A 856 -26.82 6.63 -21.85
C LEU A 856 -26.25 7.44 -23.03
N GLU A 857 -25.18 6.97 -23.68
CA GLU A 857 -24.63 7.61 -24.89
C GLU A 857 -25.70 7.78 -25.98
N SER A 858 -26.48 6.72 -26.23
CA SER A 858 -27.57 6.74 -27.22
C SER A 858 -28.68 7.73 -26.85
N LEU A 859 -29.04 7.82 -25.57
CA LEU A 859 -30.03 8.78 -25.07
C LEU A 859 -29.52 10.22 -25.21
N LEU A 860 -28.25 10.48 -24.91
CA LEU A 860 -27.66 11.81 -25.08
C LEU A 860 -27.67 12.25 -26.54
N HIS A 861 -27.42 11.33 -27.48
CA HIS A 861 -27.54 11.60 -28.92
C HIS A 861 -28.97 11.92 -29.39
N SER A 862 -30.01 11.56 -28.62
CA SER A 862 -31.40 11.87 -28.96
C SER A 862 -31.79 13.34 -28.76
N LYS A 863 -30.89 14.17 -28.19
CA LYS A 863 -31.13 15.58 -27.89
C LYS A 863 -30.16 16.48 -28.65
N ASP A 864 -30.69 17.38 -29.48
CA ASP A 864 -29.87 18.23 -30.35
C ASP A 864 -28.99 19.26 -29.60
N TYR A 865 -29.35 19.59 -28.36
CA TYR A 865 -28.61 20.51 -27.49
C TYR A 865 -27.51 19.83 -26.66
N LEU A 866 -27.44 18.48 -26.65
CA LEU A 866 -26.39 17.70 -26.00
C LEU A 866 -25.41 17.17 -27.03
N GLU A 867 -24.14 17.05 -26.62
CA GLU A 867 -23.07 16.52 -27.46
C GLU A 867 -22.25 15.52 -26.64
N VAL A 868 -22.09 14.30 -27.17
CA VAL A 868 -21.13 13.33 -26.67
C VAL A 868 -19.75 13.71 -27.20
N VAL A 869 -18.80 13.95 -26.29
CA VAL A 869 -17.47 14.51 -26.59
C VAL A 869 -16.55 13.43 -27.17
N THR A 870 -16.61 12.22 -26.63
CA THR A 870 -15.77 11.08 -27.02
C THR A 870 -16.61 9.83 -27.01
N LYS A 871 -16.30 8.89 -27.90
CA LYS A 871 -16.96 7.58 -27.92
C LYS A 871 -16.91 6.92 -26.54
N GLN A 872 -18.04 6.35 -26.13
CA GLN A 872 -18.18 5.58 -24.91
C GLN A 872 -17.15 4.42 -24.87
N MET A 873 -16.35 4.39 -23.81
CA MET A 873 -15.36 3.34 -23.54
C MET A 873 -15.49 2.85 -22.10
N GLY A 874 -15.54 1.52 -21.91
CA GLY A 874 -15.77 0.90 -20.61
C GLY A 874 -17.16 1.25 -20.07
N GLY A 875 -17.22 1.96 -18.95
CA GLY A 875 -18.45 2.51 -18.37
C GLY A 875 -18.50 4.04 -18.37
N LEU A 876 -17.62 4.73 -19.10
CA LEU A 876 -17.54 6.19 -19.11
C LEU A 876 -18.28 6.81 -20.31
N VAL A 877 -19.05 7.85 -20.06
CA VAL A 877 -19.66 8.75 -21.05
C VAL A 877 -19.26 10.19 -20.74
N CYS A 878 -18.75 10.90 -21.75
CA CYS A 878 -18.35 12.31 -21.64
C CYS A 878 -19.29 13.16 -22.50
N PHE A 879 -19.90 14.19 -21.92
CA PHE A 879 -20.89 15.00 -22.64
C PHE A 879 -20.83 16.47 -22.23
N LYS A 880 -21.38 17.33 -23.08
CA LYS A 880 -21.52 18.78 -22.84
C LYS A 880 -22.78 19.33 -23.51
N LEU A 881 -23.12 20.56 -23.18
CA LEU A 881 -24.06 21.38 -23.97
C LEU A 881 -23.37 21.85 -25.26
N LYS A 882 -23.95 21.50 -26.40
CA LYS A 882 -23.34 21.66 -27.74
C LYS A 882 -23.06 23.11 -28.12
N TYR A 883 -24.02 24.00 -27.87
CA TYR A 883 -23.99 25.41 -28.32
C TYR A 883 -23.70 26.41 -27.19
N CYS A 884 -23.08 25.93 -26.10
CA CYS A 884 -22.79 26.73 -24.90
C CYS A 884 -21.28 26.87 -24.68
N SER A 885 -20.88 27.88 -23.91
CA SER A 885 -19.48 28.09 -23.55
C SER A 885 -18.99 27.06 -22.53
N ASN A 886 -17.67 27.02 -22.29
CA ASN A 886 -17.11 26.22 -21.20
C ASN A 886 -17.65 26.66 -19.83
N GLU A 887 -17.79 27.97 -19.62
CA GLU A 887 -18.33 28.55 -18.37
C GLU A 887 -19.80 28.14 -18.15
N ASP A 888 -20.59 28.03 -19.22
CA ASP A 888 -21.96 27.54 -19.13
C ASP A 888 -22.02 26.07 -18.72
N ASN A 889 -21.13 25.23 -19.28
CA ASN A 889 -21.03 23.82 -18.91
C ASN A 889 -20.60 23.66 -17.44
N GLU A 890 -19.70 24.50 -16.95
CA GLU A 890 -19.33 24.57 -15.53
C GLU A 890 -20.53 24.97 -14.64
N LYS A 891 -21.35 25.93 -15.07
CA LYS A 891 -22.58 26.32 -14.36
C LYS A 891 -23.58 25.16 -14.28
N VAL A 892 -23.81 24.44 -15.38
CA VAL A 892 -24.71 23.29 -15.40
C VAL A 892 -24.21 22.15 -14.51
N PHE A 893 -22.90 21.87 -14.56
CA PHE A 893 -22.26 20.94 -13.64
C PHE A 893 -22.52 21.31 -12.18
N ASN A 894 -22.32 22.59 -11.82
CA ASN A 894 -22.57 23.10 -10.48
C ASN A 894 -24.05 23.00 -10.07
N ILE A 895 -24.98 23.27 -10.98
CA ILE A 895 -26.42 23.09 -10.73
C ILE A 895 -26.71 21.63 -10.38
N ILE A 896 -26.23 20.68 -11.19
CA ILE A 896 -26.47 19.25 -10.97
C ILE A 896 -25.89 18.80 -9.62
N ASN A 897 -24.62 19.12 -9.35
CA ASN A 897 -23.89 18.57 -8.19
C ASN A 897 -24.17 19.27 -6.86
N ASN A 898 -24.49 20.57 -6.87
CA ASN A 898 -24.56 21.38 -5.66
C ASN A 898 -25.98 21.93 -5.38
N ILE A 899 -26.84 22.05 -6.39
CA ILE A 899 -28.20 22.59 -6.23
C ILE A 899 -29.25 21.47 -6.30
N ASP A 900 -29.30 20.71 -7.40
CA ASP A 900 -30.26 19.62 -7.61
C ASP A 900 -29.92 18.40 -6.72
N ARG A 901 -28.68 17.92 -6.82
CA ARG A 901 -28.09 16.87 -5.98
C ARG A 901 -28.76 15.48 -6.07
N ARG A 902 -29.73 15.26 -6.95
CA ARG A 902 -30.30 13.92 -7.19
C ARG A 902 -29.26 12.94 -7.75
N ILE A 903 -28.29 13.43 -8.50
CA ILE A 903 -27.13 12.66 -9.00
C ILE A 903 -25.82 13.38 -8.63
N HIS A 904 -24.72 12.63 -8.61
CA HIS A 904 -23.39 13.18 -8.43
C HIS A 904 -22.46 12.77 -9.57
N ILE A 905 -21.94 13.73 -10.32
CA ILE A 905 -21.08 13.56 -11.50
C ILE A 905 -19.72 14.26 -11.31
N THR A 906 -18.81 14.12 -12.27
CA THR A 906 -17.53 14.86 -12.30
C THR A 906 -17.40 15.65 -13.59
N GLU A 907 -16.47 16.60 -13.65
CA GLU A 907 -16.13 17.34 -14.87
C GLU A 907 -14.67 17.10 -15.26
N SER A 908 -14.30 17.39 -16.51
CA SER A 908 -12.91 17.45 -16.94
C SER A 908 -12.73 18.42 -18.10
N HIS A 909 -11.46 18.62 -18.47
CA HIS A 909 -11.04 19.51 -19.53
C HIS A 909 -9.99 18.85 -20.40
N THR A 910 -10.09 19.01 -21.72
CA THR A 910 -9.08 18.55 -22.69
C THR A 910 -9.17 19.40 -23.94
N ASN A 911 -8.03 19.82 -24.51
CA ASN A 911 -7.95 20.64 -25.73
C ASN A 911 -8.93 21.83 -25.75
N ASN A 912 -8.99 22.59 -24.64
CA ASN A 912 -9.89 23.73 -24.40
C ASN A 912 -11.39 23.41 -24.43
N ILE A 913 -11.79 22.16 -24.23
CA ILE A 913 -13.19 21.74 -24.09
C ILE A 913 -13.45 21.41 -22.61
N HIS A 914 -14.40 22.10 -21.97
CA HIS A 914 -14.99 21.71 -20.69
C HIS A 914 -16.14 20.73 -20.95
N PHE A 915 -16.19 19.63 -20.20
CA PHE A 915 -17.28 18.67 -20.31
C PHE A 915 -17.55 17.94 -18.98
N MET A 916 -18.76 17.41 -18.88
CA MET A 916 -19.23 16.57 -17.78
C MET A 916 -18.94 15.09 -18.06
N ARG A 917 -18.70 14.32 -16.99
CA ARG A 917 -18.33 12.91 -16.99
C ARG A 917 -19.30 12.11 -16.14
N ILE A 918 -19.86 11.07 -16.74
CA ILE A 918 -20.66 10.05 -16.06
C ILE A 918 -19.95 8.70 -16.20
N SER A 919 -19.58 8.13 -15.05
CA SER A 919 -19.07 6.77 -14.94
C SER A 919 -20.14 5.88 -14.34
N ILE A 920 -20.55 4.84 -15.06
CA ILE A 920 -21.48 3.83 -14.55
C ILE A 920 -20.75 3.03 -13.47
N ASN A 921 -21.02 3.34 -12.20
CA ASN A 921 -20.25 2.81 -11.07
C ASN A 921 -20.86 1.59 -10.39
N ASN A 922 -22.19 1.49 -10.39
CA ASN A 922 -22.88 0.41 -9.70
C ASN A 922 -23.06 -0.80 -10.65
N PRO A 923 -22.48 -1.98 -10.36
CA PRO A 923 -22.64 -3.16 -11.21
C PRO A 923 -24.08 -3.70 -11.24
N GLN A 924 -24.92 -3.29 -10.29
CA GLN A 924 -26.33 -3.66 -10.22
C GLN A 924 -27.25 -2.69 -10.97
N MET A 925 -26.72 -1.57 -11.48
CA MET A 925 -27.51 -0.52 -12.14
C MET A 925 -28.43 -1.08 -13.23
N THR A 926 -29.66 -0.57 -13.32
CA THR A 926 -30.66 -1.02 -14.31
C THR A 926 -30.83 -0.01 -15.45
N GLU A 927 -31.45 -0.45 -16.55
CA GLU A 927 -31.79 0.44 -17.67
C GLU A 927 -32.77 1.54 -17.24
N ASP A 928 -33.71 1.24 -16.33
CA ASP A 928 -34.63 2.24 -15.76
C ASP A 928 -33.89 3.34 -14.99
N GLU A 929 -32.86 2.97 -14.22
CA GLU A 929 -32.04 3.95 -13.50
C GLU A 929 -31.25 4.85 -14.46
N ILE A 930 -30.80 4.32 -15.60
CA ILE A 930 -30.17 5.13 -16.66
C ILE A 930 -31.16 6.13 -17.26
N ASN A 931 -32.40 5.72 -17.50
CA ASN A 931 -33.46 6.61 -18.00
C ASN A 931 -33.75 7.74 -16.99
N ASP A 932 -33.81 7.43 -15.69
CA ASP A 932 -33.97 8.42 -14.62
C ASP A 932 -32.81 9.42 -14.58
N ILE A 933 -31.56 8.93 -14.67
CA ILE A 933 -30.36 9.77 -14.74
C ILE A 933 -30.43 10.71 -15.95
N PHE A 934 -30.76 10.17 -17.12
CA PHE A 934 -30.88 10.95 -18.35
C PHE A 934 -31.97 12.04 -18.24
N LYS A 935 -33.10 11.72 -17.61
CA LYS A 935 -34.17 12.69 -17.33
C LYS A 935 -33.67 13.84 -16.45
N ILE A 936 -32.90 13.55 -15.40
CA ILE A 936 -32.32 14.57 -14.52
C ILE A 936 -31.36 15.49 -15.29
N ILE A 937 -30.54 14.93 -16.20
CA ILE A 937 -29.65 15.71 -17.08
C ILE A 937 -30.47 16.64 -17.98
N CYS A 938 -31.53 16.12 -18.60
CA CYS A 938 -32.39 16.92 -19.48
C CYS A 938 -33.10 18.04 -18.70
N GLU A 939 -33.70 17.75 -17.56
CA GLU A 939 -34.41 18.75 -16.74
C GLU A 939 -33.50 19.93 -16.35
N ASN A 940 -32.27 19.64 -15.91
CA ASN A 940 -31.31 20.68 -15.53
C ASN A 940 -30.78 21.46 -16.74
N SER A 941 -30.50 20.75 -17.84
CA SER A 941 -30.01 21.36 -19.09
C SER A 941 -31.06 22.27 -19.73
N GLU A 942 -32.28 21.78 -19.90
CA GLU A 942 -33.40 22.51 -20.50
C GLU A 942 -33.79 23.72 -19.63
N LYS A 943 -33.77 23.58 -18.29
CA LYS A 943 -33.99 24.71 -17.38
C LYS A 943 -32.92 25.80 -17.59
N PHE A 944 -31.65 25.43 -17.62
CA PHE A 944 -30.55 26.38 -17.84
C PHE A 944 -30.65 27.09 -19.20
N LEU A 945 -30.98 26.35 -20.27
CA LEU A 945 -31.14 26.93 -21.60
C LEU A 945 -32.32 27.90 -21.69
N ARG A 946 -33.46 27.57 -21.06
CA ARG A 946 -34.62 28.48 -20.94
C ARG A 946 -34.25 29.77 -20.22
N ASP A 947 -33.57 29.67 -19.08
CA ASP A 947 -33.17 30.85 -18.28
C ASP A 947 -32.19 31.77 -19.06
N LYS A 948 -31.44 31.20 -20.02
CA LYS A 948 -30.52 31.93 -20.90
C LYS A 948 -31.18 32.47 -22.19
N ASN A 949 -32.47 32.22 -22.42
CA ASN A 949 -33.18 32.53 -23.67
C ASN A 949 -32.53 31.89 -24.92
N LEU A 950 -31.93 30.71 -24.78
CA LEU A 950 -31.46 29.93 -25.93
C LEU A 950 -32.60 29.03 -26.42
N ASN A 951 -32.90 29.07 -27.73
CA ASN A 951 -33.93 28.20 -28.32
C ASN A 951 -33.50 26.73 -28.18
N ILE A 952 -34.39 25.92 -27.59
CA ILE A 952 -34.23 24.47 -27.37
C ILE A 952 -34.56 23.69 -28.63
#